data_AF-A0A0F9W7J2-F1
#
_entry.id   AF-A0A0F9W7J2-F1
#
_cell.length_a   1.000
_cell.length_b   1.000
_cell.length_c   1.000
_cell.angle_alpha   90.00
_cell.angle_beta   90.00
_cell.angle_gamma   90.00
#
_symmetry.space_group_name_H-M   'P 1'
#
loop_
_entity.id
_entity.type
_entity.pdbx_description
1 polymer ?
#
loop_
_entity_poly.entity_id
_entity_poly.type
_entity_poly.pdbx_seq_one_letter_code
_entity_poly.pdbx_strand_id
1 'polypeptide(L)'
;MRVEQAVYGEVIGRGHGLIRSSTNTPLIASIASKLDLPDAVPTGVQGWSPFVRGFPIDDHYVLARTFLDSSASRGGMVLSHALIVSLDDMCEVESLAVLFEQLASTVTDTPCSVATLELDTANSSQASAADLIGTVNALTAQGLAPVVRLGVEGFEHLVDSLWRNLWPALKRNFAFRLSFDTKDVVEQPTPMLICTPEKLQARWTKHPIVKPDDQIPSFETAGILCGQRDVQPILSLAEDLGVEVNSLMQLSRFERLHTFLSGGESLDNLLAAIRLVDGLSNQPTLGASIKKKLISRFNVLIPGASCKQLLTMRNLKLSGFASSRQLWSAVELLVSSLRFDPADDGAFMEIVTASVEEDLAYASWRAAVTAGLSTAARRDSPTLFRAVWRWAKDSQDAFAAVIDILPADAIVEQRLAREVPKKLHVDTPDFLLSPLLKKCWLTAYGATLAAMLPPGDAIAQQLKVDMDPAHSNGLRSVLRYSSPTQTLEYALLHKDSRLVGLCAEQAAVHPKIMSNFRCDDITEQQIWGAAIVKDSSLWNAPSNAHRVRDNVLAQLVEGLPVDAGLLEALAQTPLADLCDTSERARLWSFLPASQRDSYLKATANGWLEVATKGAVATIPEATLEHAIMASSNLRSILDKSSEAVGARLAIVGALPSFPEERFITWLSNLLTSTRSLSNVDSEQLGTLVASRRWKRAAEYLSEHHAARRTDLMPGLRLCADLLSFYTRWMLGISKPSNAEKWKAFEEEVLELYPSGPDNGELWSRAGGKNSDLPGGAQTGASRWHTALSAVRLGGRPSARNLLAVMCQDFPSNEKLRLYASDWDIVGWR
;
A
#
# COMPACT_ATOMS: atom_id res chain seq x y z
N MET A 1 -15.24 -41.45 -70.50
CA MET A 1 -13.98 -41.45 -69.71
C MET A 1 -12.94 -42.24 -70.47
N ARG A 2 -11.77 -41.64 -70.67
CA ARG A 2 -10.66 -42.28 -71.39
C ARG A 2 -9.90 -43.21 -70.45
N VAL A 3 -9.72 -44.46 -70.86
CA VAL A 3 -9.03 -45.49 -70.07
C VAL A 3 -7.90 -46.10 -70.89
N GLU A 4 -6.68 -46.00 -70.39
CA GLU A 4 -5.52 -46.66 -70.99
C GLU A 4 -5.40 -48.09 -70.45
N GLN A 5 -4.94 -49.02 -71.30
CA GLN A 5 -4.78 -50.43 -70.96
C GLN A 5 -3.31 -50.83 -71.08
N ALA A 6 -2.86 -51.70 -70.17
CA ALA A 6 -1.52 -52.28 -70.23
C ALA A 6 -1.48 -53.71 -69.67
N VAL A 7 -0.62 -54.54 -70.25
CA VAL A 7 -0.38 -55.92 -69.79
C VAL A 7 1.09 -56.05 -69.37
N TYR A 8 1.31 -56.61 -68.19
CA TYR A 8 2.61 -56.83 -67.57
C TYR A 8 2.81 -58.32 -67.31
N GLY A 9 4.03 -58.81 -67.42
CA GLY A 9 4.37 -60.21 -67.21
C GLY A 9 5.83 -60.49 -67.51
N GLU A 10 6.17 -61.73 -67.86
CA GLU A 10 7.56 -62.11 -68.14
C GLU A 10 8.10 -61.41 -69.40
N VAL A 11 9.15 -60.59 -69.22
CA VAL A 11 9.98 -60.05 -70.28
C VAL A 11 11.30 -60.81 -70.29
N ILE A 12 11.60 -61.48 -71.41
CA ILE A 12 12.78 -62.33 -71.58
C ILE A 12 14.05 -61.58 -71.14
N GLY A 13 14.77 -62.13 -70.16
CA GLY A 13 16.01 -61.58 -69.63
C GLY A 13 15.88 -60.38 -68.66
N ARG A 14 14.66 -59.89 -68.39
CA ARG A 14 14.41 -58.72 -67.51
C ARG A 14 13.47 -58.98 -66.33
N GLY A 15 12.77 -60.13 -66.29
CA GLY A 15 11.83 -60.46 -65.21
C GLY A 15 10.44 -59.90 -65.48
N HIS A 16 9.68 -59.55 -64.43
CA HIS A 16 8.36 -58.94 -64.58
C HIS A 16 8.48 -57.52 -65.16
N GLY A 17 7.76 -57.23 -66.25
CA GLY A 17 7.85 -55.97 -66.97
C GLY A 17 6.67 -55.73 -67.90
N LEU A 18 6.64 -54.54 -68.52
CA LEU A 18 5.61 -54.17 -69.50
C LEU A 18 5.73 -55.04 -70.76
N ILE A 19 4.66 -55.73 -71.14
CA ILE A 19 4.56 -56.51 -72.39
C ILE A 19 3.97 -55.63 -73.50
N ARG A 20 2.89 -54.91 -73.21
CA ARG A 20 2.13 -54.09 -74.17
C ARG A 20 1.28 -53.03 -73.47
N SER A 21 1.06 -51.91 -74.14
CA SER A 21 0.22 -50.82 -73.65
C SER A 21 -0.48 -50.09 -74.80
N SER A 22 -1.63 -49.48 -74.52
CA SER A 22 -2.37 -48.64 -75.47
C SER A 22 -1.67 -47.31 -75.76
N THR A 23 -0.78 -46.87 -74.86
CA THR A 23 0.04 -45.65 -75.00
C THR A 23 1.48 -45.90 -74.54
N ASN A 24 2.42 -45.09 -75.03
CA ASN A 24 3.86 -45.23 -74.78
C ASN A 24 4.40 -44.23 -73.75
N THR A 25 3.61 -43.91 -72.71
CA THR A 25 4.05 -42.97 -71.67
C THR A 25 5.08 -43.63 -70.74
N PRO A 26 6.12 -42.90 -70.28
CA PRO A 26 7.12 -43.44 -69.34
C PRO A 26 6.52 -43.97 -68.04
N LEU A 27 5.38 -43.41 -67.60
CA LEU A 27 4.64 -43.84 -66.42
C LEU A 27 4.22 -45.32 -66.51
N ILE A 28 3.74 -45.77 -67.67
CA ILE A 28 3.27 -47.15 -67.84
C ILE A 28 4.42 -48.14 -67.66
N ALA A 29 5.61 -47.82 -68.16
CA ALA A 29 6.77 -48.66 -67.92
C ALA A 29 7.22 -48.64 -66.45
N SER A 30 7.10 -47.51 -65.75
CA SER A 30 7.60 -47.34 -64.38
C SER A 30 6.76 -48.06 -63.33
N ILE A 31 5.48 -48.35 -63.58
CA ILE A 31 4.59 -49.03 -62.62
C ILE A 31 4.71 -50.55 -62.61
N ALA A 32 5.52 -51.14 -63.48
CA ALA A 32 5.65 -52.59 -63.60
C ALA A 32 5.97 -53.29 -62.26
N SER A 33 6.86 -52.72 -61.44
CA SER A 33 7.20 -53.31 -60.14
C SER A 33 6.04 -53.33 -59.14
N LYS A 34 5.11 -52.37 -59.23
CA LYS A 34 3.90 -52.31 -58.39
C LYS A 34 2.80 -53.28 -58.86
N LEU A 35 2.95 -53.85 -60.05
CA LEU A 35 2.02 -54.81 -60.67
C LEU A 35 2.54 -56.25 -60.63
N ASP A 36 3.74 -56.47 -60.10
CA ASP A 36 4.30 -57.79 -59.79
C ASP A 36 3.68 -58.37 -58.51
N LEU A 37 4.08 -59.58 -58.12
CA LEU A 37 3.73 -60.13 -56.82
C LEU A 37 4.32 -59.29 -55.67
N PRO A 38 3.54 -59.03 -54.62
CA PRO A 38 3.98 -58.23 -53.48
C PRO A 38 5.14 -58.87 -52.70
N ASP A 39 5.14 -60.20 -52.59
CA ASP A 39 6.19 -61.02 -51.99
C ASP A 39 6.07 -62.46 -52.54
N ALA A 40 7.05 -63.31 -52.24
CA ALA A 40 7.02 -64.72 -52.58
C ALA A 40 5.83 -65.43 -51.93
N VAL A 41 5.11 -66.22 -52.71
CA VAL A 41 3.95 -67.01 -52.24
C VAL A 41 4.40 -67.99 -51.14
N PRO A 42 3.85 -67.93 -49.92
CA PRO A 42 4.24 -68.85 -48.86
C PRO A 42 3.88 -70.31 -49.16
N THR A 43 4.68 -71.25 -48.67
CA THR A 43 4.48 -72.69 -48.87
C THR A 43 3.09 -73.14 -48.40
N GLY A 44 2.35 -73.86 -49.25
CA GLY A 44 1.03 -74.41 -48.94
C GLY A 44 -0.16 -73.45 -49.12
N VAL A 45 0.10 -72.21 -49.56
CA VAL A 45 -0.91 -71.23 -49.93
C VAL A 45 -1.37 -71.46 -51.37
N GLN A 46 -2.67 -71.65 -51.56
CA GLN A 46 -3.34 -71.81 -52.85
C GLN A 46 -4.59 -70.91 -52.88
N GLY A 47 -5.17 -70.68 -54.06
CA GLY A 47 -6.41 -69.91 -54.19
C GLY A 47 -6.26 -68.40 -53.98
N TRP A 48 -5.05 -67.84 -54.16
CA TRP A 48 -4.80 -66.40 -54.10
C TRP A 48 -4.95 -65.69 -55.46
N SER A 49 -4.96 -66.45 -56.56
CA SER A 49 -5.07 -65.96 -57.94
C SER A 49 -6.44 -66.35 -58.53
N PRO A 50 -7.10 -65.46 -59.30
CA PRO A 50 -6.72 -64.06 -59.54
C PRO A 50 -7.00 -63.17 -58.34
N PHE A 51 -6.34 -62.02 -58.27
CA PHE A 51 -6.68 -60.95 -57.33
C PHE A 51 -6.64 -59.58 -58.00
N VAL A 52 -7.33 -58.62 -57.39
CA VAL A 52 -7.30 -57.23 -57.82
C VAL A 52 -6.50 -56.34 -56.89
N ARG A 53 -5.97 -55.27 -57.46
CA ARG A 53 -5.38 -54.15 -56.72
C ARG A 53 -5.78 -52.83 -57.37
N GLY A 54 -5.82 -51.79 -56.56
CA GLY A 54 -6.06 -50.43 -56.99
C GLY A 54 -5.19 -49.47 -56.19
N PHE A 55 -4.58 -48.50 -56.85
CA PHE A 55 -3.78 -47.47 -56.18
C PHE A 55 -3.62 -46.22 -57.06
N PRO A 56 -3.52 -45.03 -56.44
CA PRO A 56 -3.14 -43.81 -57.14
C PRO A 56 -1.62 -43.77 -57.38
N ILE A 57 -1.21 -43.20 -58.50
CA ILE A 57 0.18 -42.85 -58.80
C ILE A 57 0.23 -41.62 -59.71
N ASP A 58 1.01 -40.63 -59.31
CA ASP A 58 1.03 -39.30 -59.95
C ASP A 58 -0.40 -38.78 -60.15
N ASP A 59 -0.77 -38.36 -61.35
CA ASP A 59 -2.13 -37.89 -61.69
C ASP A 59 -3.07 -38.99 -62.19
N HIS A 60 -2.75 -40.27 -61.95
CA HIS A 60 -3.51 -41.42 -62.43
C HIS A 60 -3.95 -42.38 -61.32
N TYR A 61 -5.04 -43.10 -61.57
CA TYR A 61 -5.46 -44.26 -60.77
C TYR A 61 -5.24 -45.53 -61.58
N VAL A 62 -4.57 -46.52 -60.97
CA VAL A 62 -4.30 -47.81 -61.59
C VAL A 62 -5.20 -48.85 -60.95
N LEU A 63 -5.96 -49.58 -61.76
CA LEU A 63 -6.74 -50.75 -61.37
C LEU A 63 -6.23 -51.97 -62.13
N ALA A 64 -5.85 -53.04 -61.45
CA ALA A 64 -5.28 -54.20 -62.12
C ALA A 64 -5.78 -55.52 -61.55
N ARG A 65 -5.90 -56.53 -62.43
CA ARG A 65 -6.13 -57.93 -62.06
C ARG A 65 -4.88 -58.74 -62.40
N THR A 66 -4.35 -59.41 -61.38
CA THR A 66 -3.12 -60.20 -61.45
C THR A 66 -3.44 -61.69 -61.39
N PHE A 67 -2.79 -62.46 -62.24
CA PHE A 67 -2.93 -63.91 -62.36
C PHE A 67 -1.58 -64.61 -62.17
N LEU A 68 -1.59 -65.81 -61.58
CA LEU A 68 -0.47 -66.73 -61.68
C LEU A 68 -0.28 -67.17 -63.14
N ASP A 69 0.93 -66.95 -63.68
CA ASP A 69 1.27 -67.35 -65.05
C ASP A 69 1.98 -68.71 -65.03
N SER A 70 1.22 -69.77 -65.34
CA SER A 70 1.77 -71.13 -65.46
C SER A 70 2.55 -71.37 -66.76
N SER A 71 2.49 -70.45 -67.72
CA SER A 71 3.21 -70.53 -68.99
C SER A 71 4.60 -69.88 -68.95
N ALA A 72 4.90 -69.11 -67.90
CA ALA A 72 6.17 -68.44 -67.71
C ALA A 72 7.33 -69.42 -67.47
N SER A 73 8.54 -69.00 -67.86
CA SER A 73 9.75 -69.83 -67.76
C SER A 73 10.23 -70.05 -66.32
N ARG A 74 9.75 -69.23 -65.38
CA ARG A 74 10.10 -69.28 -63.94
C ARG A 74 8.84 -69.45 -63.09
N GLY A 75 8.92 -70.35 -62.11
CA GLY A 75 7.84 -70.52 -61.14
C GLY A 75 7.62 -69.27 -60.30
N GLY A 76 6.35 -68.93 -60.07
CA GLY A 76 5.95 -67.74 -59.30
C GLY A 76 5.82 -66.45 -60.11
N MET A 77 6.01 -66.49 -61.43
CA MET A 77 5.72 -65.34 -62.30
C MET A 77 4.22 -65.06 -62.37
N VAL A 78 3.88 -63.79 -62.53
CA VAL A 78 2.50 -63.33 -62.70
C VAL A 78 2.32 -62.53 -63.97
N LEU A 79 1.09 -62.54 -64.45
CA LEU A 79 0.61 -61.71 -65.54
C LEU A 79 -0.48 -60.78 -64.99
N SER A 80 -0.35 -59.48 -65.26
CA SER A 80 -1.26 -58.44 -64.77
C SER A 80 -1.86 -57.67 -65.94
N HIS A 81 -3.19 -57.60 -66.01
CA HIS A 81 -3.91 -56.66 -66.87
C HIS A 81 -4.26 -55.44 -66.03
N ALA A 82 -3.89 -54.23 -66.49
CA ALA A 82 -4.10 -52.98 -65.79
C ALA A 82 -4.87 -51.98 -66.65
N LEU A 83 -5.79 -51.26 -66.00
CA LEU A 83 -6.47 -50.07 -66.48
C LEU A 83 -5.87 -48.86 -65.77
N ILE A 84 -5.61 -47.80 -66.53
CA ILE A 84 -4.99 -46.57 -66.06
C ILE A 84 -5.90 -45.42 -66.46
N VAL A 85 -6.40 -44.70 -65.46
CA VAL A 85 -7.40 -43.63 -65.61
C VAL A 85 -6.84 -42.35 -65.00
N SER A 86 -7.19 -41.17 -65.52
CA SER A 86 -6.82 -39.91 -64.84
C SER A 86 -7.50 -39.83 -63.46
N LEU A 87 -6.84 -39.27 -62.44
CA LEU A 87 -7.44 -39.15 -61.11
C LEU A 87 -8.70 -38.29 -61.11
N ASP A 88 -8.76 -37.26 -61.97
CA ASP A 88 -9.91 -36.38 -62.10
C ASP A 88 -11.13 -37.15 -62.63
N ASP A 89 -10.97 -37.92 -63.71
CA ASP A 89 -12.06 -38.76 -64.21
C ASP A 89 -12.45 -39.85 -63.20
N MET A 90 -11.45 -40.45 -62.52
CA MET A 90 -11.68 -41.49 -61.53
C MET A 90 -12.53 -40.98 -60.34
N CYS A 91 -12.42 -39.70 -59.96
CA CYS A 91 -13.22 -39.12 -58.89
C CYS A 91 -14.73 -39.12 -59.21
N GLU A 92 -15.08 -38.95 -60.49
CA GLU A 92 -16.46 -38.95 -60.99
C GLU A 92 -17.04 -40.37 -61.17
N VAL A 93 -16.20 -41.40 -61.12
CA VAL A 93 -16.65 -42.80 -61.22
C VAL A 93 -17.39 -43.20 -59.95
N GLU A 94 -18.70 -43.42 -60.03
CA GLU A 94 -19.51 -43.91 -58.90
C GLU A 94 -19.21 -45.38 -58.57
N SER A 95 -19.01 -46.23 -59.58
CA SER A 95 -18.87 -47.69 -59.44
C SER A 95 -17.65 -48.21 -60.20
N LEU A 96 -16.85 -49.05 -59.55
CA LEU A 96 -15.71 -49.76 -60.14
C LEU A 96 -16.14 -50.98 -60.96
N ALA A 97 -17.40 -51.43 -60.85
CA ALA A 97 -17.87 -52.65 -61.53
C ALA A 97 -17.59 -52.63 -63.04
N VAL A 98 -17.86 -51.49 -63.71
CA VAL A 98 -17.60 -51.32 -65.15
C VAL A 98 -16.12 -51.48 -65.48
N LEU A 99 -15.21 -50.99 -64.62
CA LEU A 99 -13.77 -51.14 -64.80
C LEU A 99 -13.31 -52.58 -64.51
N PHE A 100 -13.87 -53.24 -63.49
CA PHE A 100 -13.59 -54.66 -63.23
C PHE A 100 -14.04 -55.58 -64.36
N GLU A 101 -15.12 -55.25 -65.07
CA GLU A 101 -15.60 -55.99 -66.25
C GLU A 101 -14.66 -55.85 -67.46
N GLN A 102 -13.94 -54.72 -67.59
CA GLN A 102 -12.94 -54.54 -68.67
C GLN A 102 -11.62 -55.27 -68.38
N LEU A 103 -11.34 -55.60 -67.13
CA LEU A 103 -10.19 -56.42 -66.78
C LEU A 103 -10.41 -57.87 -67.24
N ALA A 104 -9.35 -58.57 -67.63
CA ALA A 104 -9.46 -59.93 -68.16
C ALA A 104 -10.05 -60.87 -67.08
N SER A 105 -10.89 -61.84 -67.42
CA SER A 105 -11.43 -62.79 -66.43
C SER A 105 -10.48 -63.93 -66.10
N THR A 106 -9.66 -64.34 -67.07
CA THR A 106 -8.66 -65.40 -66.93
C THR A 106 -7.35 -65.00 -67.62
N VAL A 107 -6.27 -65.77 -67.37
CA VAL A 107 -4.97 -65.57 -68.05
C VAL A 107 -5.11 -65.57 -69.58
N THR A 108 -5.94 -66.47 -70.11
CA THR A 108 -6.17 -66.62 -71.56
C THR A 108 -6.98 -65.48 -72.17
N ASP A 109 -7.74 -64.76 -71.35
CA ASP A 109 -8.56 -63.61 -71.80
C ASP A 109 -7.75 -62.31 -71.86
N THR A 110 -6.46 -62.35 -71.53
CA THR A 110 -5.63 -61.15 -71.54
C THR A 110 -5.43 -60.64 -72.97
N PRO A 111 -5.69 -59.35 -73.26
CA PRO A 111 -5.79 -58.89 -74.63
C PRO A 111 -4.49 -59.08 -75.41
N CYS A 112 -4.57 -59.69 -76.60
CA CYS A 112 -3.41 -59.84 -77.48
C CYS A 112 -2.93 -58.49 -78.06
N SER A 113 -3.85 -57.54 -78.22
CA SER A 113 -3.63 -56.14 -78.57
C SER A 113 -4.43 -55.27 -77.61
N VAL A 114 -3.83 -54.18 -77.12
CA VAL A 114 -4.48 -53.23 -76.20
C VAL A 114 -4.69 -51.89 -76.90
N ALA A 115 -5.91 -51.36 -76.81
CA ALA A 115 -6.28 -50.05 -77.35
C ALA A 115 -6.87 -49.20 -76.23
N THR A 116 -6.79 -47.87 -76.36
CA THR A 116 -7.46 -46.96 -75.43
C THR A 116 -8.97 -47.20 -75.48
N LEU A 117 -9.61 -47.30 -74.31
CA LEU A 117 -11.05 -47.48 -74.19
C LEU A 117 -11.72 -46.13 -73.91
N GLU A 118 -12.91 -45.93 -74.49
CA GLU A 118 -13.83 -44.87 -74.09
C GLU A 118 -15.00 -45.54 -73.38
N LEU A 119 -15.13 -45.29 -72.07
CA LEU A 119 -16.18 -45.86 -71.24
C LEU A 119 -17.17 -44.78 -70.83
N ASP A 120 -18.46 -45.09 -70.96
CA ASP A 120 -19.53 -44.30 -70.36
C ASP A 120 -19.68 -44.71 -68.89
N THR A 121 -19.62 -43.74 -67.99
CA THR A 121 -19.72 -43.94 -66.54
C THR A 121 -21.19 -44.09 -66.11
N ALA A 122 -21.92 -45.04 -66.73
CA ALA A 122 -23.31 -45.32 -66.38
C ALA A 122 -23.42 -46.02 -65.03
N ASN A 123 -24.44 -45.66 -64.25
CA ASN A 123 -24.62 -46.16 -62.89
C ASN A 123 -25.01 -47.65 -62.89
N SER A 124 -24.17 -48.50 -62.28
CA SER A 124 -24.51 -49.89 -62.01
C SER A 124 -25.12 -50.02 -60.61
N SER A 125 -26.40 -50.38 -60.49
CA SER A 125 -26.99 -50.71 -59.18
C SER A 125 -26.79 -52.19 -58.85
N GLN A 126 -25.70 -52.50 -58.15
CA GLN A 126 -25.57 -53.81 -57.49
C GLN A 126 -25.84 -53.67 -55.98
N ALA A 127 -26.34 -54.73 -55.36
CA ALA A 127 -26.46 -54.80 -53.90
C ALA A 127 -25.09 -54.62 -53.23
N SER A 128 -25.04 -54.18 -51.97
CA SER A 128 -23.79 -54.06 -51.22
C SER A 128 -23.25 -55.43 -50.82
N ALA A 129 -21.93 -55.56 -50.75
CA ALA A 129 -21.26 -56.76 -50.26
C ALA A 129 -21.67 -57.12 -48.84
N ALA A 130 -21.83 -58.42 -48.56
CA ALA A 130 -22.27 -58.93 -47.26
C ALA A 130 -21.31 -58.55 -46.11
N ASP A 131 -20.02 -58.44 -46.40
CA ASP A 131 -18.94 -58.11 -45.47
C ASP A 131 -18.62 -56.59 -45.41
N LEU A 132 -19.42 -55.73 -46.06
CA LEU A 132 -19.20 -54.27 -46.07
C LEU A 132 -19.22 -53.69 -44.65
N ILE A 133 -20.23 -54.05 -43.84
CA ILE A 133 -20.39 -53.50 -42.48
C ILE A 133 -19.20 -53.88 -41.59
N GLY A 134 -18.79 -55.15 -41.61
CA GLY A 134 -17.58 -55.61 -40.92
C GLY A 134 -16.31 -54.89 -41.38
N THR A 135 -16.23 -54.55 -42.67
CA THR A 135 -15.09 -53.83 -43.24
C THR A 135 -15.04 -52.39 -42.77
N VAL A 136 -16.16 -51.66 -42.82
CA VAL A 136 -16.21 -50.27 -42.35
C VAL A 136 -16.03 -50.16 -40.83
N ASN A 137 -16.49 -51.15 -40.06
CA ASN A 137 -16.22 -51.25 -38.63
C ASN A 137 -14.72 -51.40 -38.37
N ALA A 138 -14.03 -52.26 -39.12
CA ALA A 138 -12.59 -52.43 -39.01
C ALA A 138 -11.81 -51.18 -39.48
N LEU A 139 -12.28 -50.47 -40.51
CA LEU A 139 -11.67 -49.24 -41.03
C LEU A 139 -11.78 -48.06 -40.05
N THR A 140 -12.83 -48.05 -39.23
CA THR A 140 -13.10 -46.99 -38.27
C THR A 140 -12.61 -47.32 -36.86
N ALA A 141 -12.31 -48.59 -36.58
CA ALA A 141 -11.61 -49.01 -35.38
C ALA A 141 -10.17 -48.50 -35.40
N GLN A 142 -9.79 -47.74 -34.36
CA GLN A 142 -8.55 -46.97 -34.28
C GLN A 142 -7.29 -47.70 -34.81
N GLY A 143 -6.64 -47.12 -35.84
CA GLY A 143 -5.33 -47.56 -36.33
C GLY A 143 -4.90 -46.83 -37.62
N LEU A 144 -3.59 -46.73 -37.85
CA LEU A 144 -3.00 -46.34 -39.15
C LEU A 144 -2.67 -47.57 -40.01
N ALA A 145 -3.00 -48.76 -39.52
CA ALA A 145 -2.71 -50.02 -40.17
C ALA A 145 -3.80 -50.37 -41.21
N PRO A 146 -3.43 -51.04 -42.32
CA PRO A 146 -4.41 -51.54 -43.28
C PRO A 146 -5.40 -52.51 -42.61
N VAL A 147 -6.66 -52.47 -43.05
CA VAL A 147 -7.67 -53.46 -42.67
C VAL A 147 -7.47 -54.72 -43.50
N VAL A 148 -7.59 -55.88 -42.87
CA VAL A 148 -7.32 -57.18 -43.49
C VAL A 148 -8.61 -57.96 -43.67
N ARG A 149 -8.94 -58.26 -44.92
CA ARG A 149 -10.00 -59.19 -45.30
C ARG A 149 -9.41 -60.57 -45.60
N LEU A 150 -9.95 -61.59 -44.97
CA LEU A 150 -9.59 -62.98 -45.24
C LEU A 150 -10.34 -63.47 -46.48
N GLY A 151 -9.62 -64.10 -47.41
CA GLY A 151 -10.17 -64.61 -48.66
C GLY A 151 -10.16 -63.59 -49.81
N VAL A 152 -9.90 -64.09 -51.02
CA VAL A 152 -9.88 -63.28 -52.26
C VAL A 152 -11.24 -63.27 -52.97
N GLU A 153 -12.05 -64.31 -52.76
CA GLU A 153 -13.40 -64.42 -53.36
C GLU A 153 -14.32 -63.29 -52.88
N GLY A 154 -15.00 -62.62 -53.81
CA GLY A 154 -15.88 -61.48 -53.51
C GLY A 154 -15.17 -60.16 -53.17
N PHE A 155 -13.83 -60.10 -53.26
CA PHE A 155 -13.07 -58.90 -52.90
C PHE A 155 -13.38 -57.71 -53.81
N GLU A 156 -13.53 -57.94 -55.12
CA GLU A 156 -13.92 -56.91 -56.11
C GLU A 156 -15.24 -56.25 -55.73
N HIS A 157 -16.23 -57.06 -55.34
CA HIS A 157 -17.55 -56.58 -54.96
C HIS A 157 -17.53 -55.77 -53.65
N LEU A 158 -16.71 -56.17 -52.67
CA LEU A 158 -16.50 -55.41 -51.43
C LEU A 158 -15.85 -54.06 -51.72
N VAL A 159 -14.78 -54.05 -52.52
CA VAL A 159 -14.04 -52.84 -52.86
C VAL A 159 -14.95 -51.85 -53.61
N ASP A 160 -15.73 -52.33 -54.56
CA ASP A 160 -16.72 -51.52 -55.28
C ASP A 160 -17.81 -50.98 -54.33
N SER A 161 -18.33 -51.81 -53.42
CA SER A 161 -19.32 -51.38 -52.42
C SER A 161 -18.79 -50.27 -51.52
N LEU A 162 -17.51 -50.33 -51.14
CA LEU A 162 -16.86 -49.27 -50.37
C LEU A 162 -16.65 -48.01 -51.23
N TRP A 163 -16.14 -48.17 -52.45
CA TRP A 163 -15.83 -47.08 -53.40
C TRP A 163 -17.03 -46.15 -53.66
N ARG A 164 -18.22 -46.72 -53.83
CA ARG A 164 -19.48 -45.97 -54.05
C ARG A 164 -19.81 -44.98 -52.94
N ASN A 165 -19.34 -45.23 -51.73
CA ASN A 165 -19.58 -44.38 -50.56
C ASN A 165 -18.43 -43.41 -50.28
N LEU A 166 -17.36 -43.43 -51.09
CA LEU A 166 -16.25 -42.49 -50.99
C LEU A 166 -16.55 -41.22 -51.79
N TRP A 167 -16.08 -40.08 -51.31
CA TRP A 167 -16.13 -38.80 -52.03
C TRP A 167 -14.80 -38.52 -52.74
N PRO A 168 -14.74 -37.56 -53.69
CA PRO A 168 -13.59 -37.34 -54.56
C PRO A 168 -12.23 -37.32 -53.85
N ALA A 169 -12.11 -36.55 -52.77
CA ALA A 169 -10.86 -36.42 -52.02
C ALA A 169 -10.35 -37.74 -51.42
N LEU A 170 -11.26 -38.60 -50.94
CA LEU A 170 -10.88 -39.90 -50.36
C LEU A 170 -10.62 -40.94 -51.45
N LYS A 171 -11.32 -40.89 -52.59
CA LYS A 171 -11.04 -41.72 -53.78
C LYS A 171 -9.61 -41.55 -54.27
N ARG A 172 -9.09 -40.31 -54.27
CA ARG A 172 -7.70 -40.00 -54.66
C ARG A 172 -6.64 -40.69 -53.81
N ASN A 173 -6.99 -41.09 -52.58
CA ASN A 173 -6.08 -41.77 -51.66
C ASN A 173 -6.43 -43.25 -51.44
N PHE A 174 -7.49 -43.74 -52.08
CA PHE A 174 -7.99 -45.09 -51.85
C PHE A 174 -7.08 -46.12 -52.52
N ALA A 175 -6.45 -46.99 -51.72
CA ALA A 175 -5.62 -48.08 -52.23
C ALA A 175 -5.98 -49.42 -51.59
N PHE A 176 -5.91 -50.49 -52.38
CA PHE A 176 -6.18 -51.85 -51.95
C PHE A 176 -5.36 -52.86 -52.75
N ARG A 177 -5.00 -53.99 -52.13
CA ARG A 177 -4.21 -55.04 -52.79
C ARG A 177 -4.25 -56.37 -52.04
N LEU A 178 -3.70 -57.40 -52.66
CA LEU A 178 -3.28 -58.62 -51.97
C LEU A 178 -1.95 -58.36 -51.23
N SER A 179 -1.82 -58.97 -50.06
CA SER A 179 -0.55 -59.11 -49.33
C SER A 179 -0.48 -60.47 -48.65
N PHE A 180 0.72 -61.04 -48.58
CA PHE A 180 0.99 -62.31 -47.91
C PHE A 180 1.59 -62.12 -46.52
N ASP A 181 2.28 -60.99 -46.30
CA ASP A 181 2.95 -60.70 -45.03
C ASP A 181 2.85 -59.22 -44.67
N THR A 182 2.84 -58.91 -43.38
CA THR A 182 2.89 -57.54 -42.88
C THR A 182 4.12 -56.75 -43.38
N LYS A 183 5.21 -57.43 -43.73
CA LYS A 183 6.44 -56.82 -44.25
C LYS A 183 6.35 -56.35 -45.69
N ASP A 184 5.38 -56.86 -46.46
CA ASP A 184 5.22 -56.50 -47.88
C ASP A 184 4.38 -55.21 -48.06
N VAL A 185 3.81 -54.68 -46.97
CA VAL A 185 3.01 -53.46 -46.92
C VAL A 185 3.94 -52.24 -46.79
N VAL A 186 4.77 -52.02 -47.81
CA VAL A 186 5.78 -50.94 -47.85
C VAL A 186 5.49 -49.86 -48.89
N GLU A 187 4.46 -50.05 -49.73
CA GLU A 187 4.12 -49.14 -50.82
C GLU A 187 3.40 -47.88 -50.34
N GLN A 188 3.61 -46.77 -51.06
CA GLN A 188 2.92 -45.49 -50.87
C GLN A 188 1.97 -45.21 -52.06
N PRO A 189 0.69 -44.84 -51.79
CA PRO A 189 0.09 -44.76 -50.46
C PRO A 189 -0.13 -46.16 -49.84
N THR A 190 -0.09 -46.23 -48.51
CA THR A 190 -0.40 -47.46 -47.78
C THR A 190 -1.82 -47.91 -48.13
N PRO A 191 -2.06 -49.19 -48.48
CA PRO A 191 -3.41 -49.66 -48.77
C PRO A 191 -4.31 -49.49 -47.54
N MET A 192 -5.53 -49.03 -47.74
CA MET A 192 -6.53 -49.01 -46.67
C MET A 192 -7.13 -50.40 -46.45
N LEU A 193 -7.18 -51.21 -47.52
CA LEU A 193 -7.75 -52.55 -47.48
C LEU A 193 -6.78 -53.56 -48.11
N ILE A 194 -6.50 -54.63 -47.38
CA ILE A 194 -5.70 -55.76 -47.81
C ILE A 194 -6.58 -56.99 -47.88
N CYS A 195 -6.50 -57.75 -48.96
CA CYS A 195 -6.96 -59.14 -48.96
C CYS A 195 -5.77 -60.07 -48.70
N THR A 196 -6.01 -61.17 -47.98
CA THR A 196 -5.01 -62.22 -47.73
C THR A 196 -5.71 -63.59 -47.75
N PRO A 197 -5.06 -64.67 -48.21
CA PRO A 197 -5.59 -66.02 -48.06
C PRO A 197 -5.86 -66.37 -46.58
N GLU A 198 -6.97 -67.05 -46.31
CA GLU A 198 -7.43 -67.37 -44.94
C GLU A 198 -6.36 -68.10 -44.11
N LYS A 199 -5.60 -69.01 -44.75
CA LYS A 199 -4.49 -69.76 -44.13
C LYS A 199 -3.40 -68.88 -43.52
N LEU A 200 -3.31 -67.60 -43.93
CA LEU A 200 -2.31 -66.65 -43.44
C LEU A 200 -2.82 -65.73 -42.32
N GLN A 201 -4.04 -65.92 -41.82
CA GLN A 201 -4.64 -65.10 -40.75
C GLN A 201 -3.69 -64.87 -39.55
N ALA A 202 -2.94 -65.90 -39.13
CA ALA A 202 -2.02 -65.82 -38.00
C ALA A 202 -0.92 -64.75 -38.15
N ARG A 203 -0.59 -64.33 -39.38
CA ARG A 203 0.39 -63.26 -39.65
C ARG A 203 -0.16 -61.85 -39.38
N TRP A 204 -1.48 -61.70 -39.33
CA TRP A 204 -2.18 -60.42 -39.28
C TRP A 204 -2.77 -60.09 -37.90
N THR A 205 -2.34 -60.78 -36.84
CA THR A 205 -2.88 -60.64 -35.47
C THR A 205 -2.80 -59.23 -34.87
N LYS A 206 -1.90 -58.38 -35.39
CA LYS A 206 -1.76 -56.97 -34.97
C LYS A 206 -2.55 -55.98 -35.84
N HIS A 207 -3.26 -56.47 -36.86
CA HIS A 207 -4.03 -55.66 -37.80
C HIS A 207 -5.54 -55.85 -37.55
N PRO A 208 -6.37 -54.84 -37.85
CA PRO A 208 -7.82 -55.01 -37.80
C PRO A 208 -8.25 -56.01 -38.88
N ILE A 209 -8.86 -57.12 -38.45
CA ILE A 209 -9.40 -58.15 -39.35
C ILE A 209 -10.91 -57.91 -39.52
N VAL A 210 -11.38 -57.94 -40.77
CA VAL A 210 -12.80 -57.83 -41.12
C VAL A 210 -13.60 -58.95 -40.44
N LYS A 211 -14.73 -58.59 -39.84
CA LYS A 211 -15.70 -59.53 -39.28
C LYS A 211 -16.96 -59.58 -40.15
N PRO A 212 -17.09 -60.57 -41.06
CA PRO A 212 -18.18 -60.61 -42.02
C PRO A 212 -19.58 -60.66 -41.40
N ASP A 213 -19.70 -61.19 -40.18
CA ASP A 213 -20.99 -61.35 -39.48
C ASP A 213 -21.51 -60.04 -38.85
N ASP A 214 -20.72 -58.96 -38.85
CA ASP A 214 -21.14 -57.67 -38.30
C ASP A 214 -22.33 -57.10 -39.08
N GLN A 215 -23.46 -56.89 -38.40
CA GLN A 215 -24.70 -56.39 -39.02
C GLN A 215 -24.98 -54.90 -38.77
N ILE A 216 -24.27 -54.29 -37.82
CA ILE A 216 -24.53 -52.90 -37.37
C ILE A 216 -23.23 -52.10 -37.42
N PRO A 217 -23.25 -50.89 -38.02
CA PRO A 217 -22.11 -49.98 -37.94
C PRO A 217 -21.82 -49.59 -36.49
N SER A 218 -20.56 -49.72 -36.08
CA SER A 218 -20.11 -49.47 -34.71
C SER A 218 -19.99 -47.98 -34.37
N PHE A 219 -19.83 -47.12 -35.38
CA PHE A 219 -19.65 -45.69 -35.24
C PHE A 219 -20.40 -44.94 -36.35
N GLU A 220 -20.70 -43.65 -36.15
CA GLU A 220 -21.33 -42.80 -37.17
C GLU A 220 -20.49 -42.73 -38.46
N THR A 221 -19.16 -42.69 -38.35
CA THR A 221 -18.26 -42.76 -39.52
C THR A 221 -18.38 -44.07 -40.30
N ALA A 222 -18.66 -45.19 -39.63
CA ALA A 222 -18.90 -46.47 -40.28
C ALA A 222 -20.24 -46.43 -41.03
N GLY A 223 -21.27 -45.81 -40.43
CA GLY A 223 -22.57 -45.57 -41.07
C GLY A 223 -22.45 -44.75 -42.37
N ILE A 224 -21.52 -43.80 -42.42
CA ILE A 224 -21.22 -43.03 -43.64
C ILE A 224 -20.58 -43.93 -44.71
N LEU A 225 -19.54 -44.68 -44.35
CA LEU A 225 -18.80 -45.52 -45.30
C LEU A 225 -19.60 -46.70 -45.86
N CYS A 226 -20.71 -47.09 -45.22
CA CYS A 226 -21.64 -48.09 -45.75
C CYS A 226 -22.93 -47.49 -46.35
N GLY A 227 -23.00 -46.16 -46.50
CA GLY A 227 -24.12 -45.47 -47.14
C GLY A 227 -25.41 -45.37 -46.31
N GLN A 228 -25.36 -45.68 -45.01
CA GLN A 228 -26.50 -45.55 -44.09
C GLN A 228 -26.68 -44.12 -43.55
N ARG A 229 -25.65 -43.28 -43.65
CA ARG A 229 -25.63 -41.87 -43.23
C ARG A 229 -25.10 -40.99 -44.34
N ASP A 230 -25.65 -39.78 -44.45
CA ASP A 230 -25.18 -38.78 -45.41
C ASP A 230 -23.87 -38.13 -44.93
N VAL A 231 -22.89 -38.04 -45.84
CA VAL A 231 -21.59 -37.42 -45.59
C VAL A 231 -21.60 -35.90 -45.78
N GLN A 232 -22.59 -35.37 -46.52
CA GLN A 232 -22.62 -33.97 -46.93
C GLN A 232 -22.53 -32.97 -45.77
N PRO A 233 -23.22 -33.13 -44.62
CA PRO A 233 -23.10 -32.20 -43.50
C PRO A 233 -21.67 -32.04 -42.97
N ILE A 234 -20.88 -33.13 -43.02
CA ILE A 234 -19.48 -33.14 -42.59
C ILE A 234 -18.60 -32.48 -43.65
N LEU A 235 -18.83 -32.78 -44.93
CA LEU A 235 -18.06 -32.16 -46.03
C LEU A 235 -18.29 -30.65 -46.10
N SER A 236 -19.54 -30.19 -45.98
CA SER A 236 -19.86 -28.76 -45.91
C SER A 236 -19.20 -28.07 -44.72
N LEU A 237 -19.17 -28.72 -43.54
CA LEU A 237 -18.45 -28.20 -42.37
C LEU A 237 -16.93 -28.11 -42.61
N ALA A 238 -16.35 -29.08 -43.30
CA ALA A 238 -14.94 -29.07 -43.64
C ALA A 238 -14.62 -27.96 -44.65
N GLU A 239 -15.44 -27.80 -45.67
CA GLU A 239 -15.36 -26.72 -46.65
C GLU A 239 -15.47 -25.33 -45.99
N ASP A 240 -16.44 -25.15 -45.10
CA ASP A 240 -16.60 -23.91 -44.32
C ASP A 240 -15.33 -23.58 -43.50
N LEU A 241 -14.63 -24.60 -42.99
CA LEU A 241 -13.37 -24.46 -42.28
C LEU A 241 -12.13 -24.41 -43.19
N GLY A 242 -12.31 -24.49 -44.50
CA GLY A 242 -11.24 -24.46 -45.51
C GLY A 242 -10.35 -25.69 -45.50
N VAL A 243 -10.91 -26.85 -45.17
CA VAL A 243 -10.21 -28.13 -45.07
C VAL A 243 -10.90 -29.17 -45.95
N GLU A 244 -10.12 -29.91 -46.72
CA GLU A 244 -10.62 -31.06 -47.47
C GLU A 244 -10.47 -32.34 -46.63
N VAL A 245 -11.53 -33.14 -46.52
CA VAL A 245 -11.49 -34.43 -45.80
C VAL A 245 -10.92 -35.48 -46.73
N ASN A 246 -9.66 -35.89 -46.56
CA ASN A 246 -8.99 -36.84 -47.46
C ASN A 246 -8.51 -38.11 -46.75
N SER A 247 -8.87 -38.28 -45.48
CA SER A 247 -8.54 -39.45 -44.65
C SER A 247 -9.66 -39.79 -43.65
N LEU A 248 -9.72 -41.05 -43.23
CA LEU A 248 -10.68 -41.51 -42.23
C LEU A 248 -10.46 -40.87 -40.85
N MET A 249 -9.21 -40.52 -40.52
CA MET A 249 -8.89 -39.77 -39.29
C MET A 249 -9.50 -38.36 -39.32
N GLN A 250 -9.46 -37.66 -40.46
CA GLN A 250 -10.13 -36.37 -40.57
C GLN A 250 -11.65 -36.52 -40.51
N LEU A 251 -12.22 -37.53 -41.18
CA LEU A 251 -13.66 -37.82 -41.13
C LEU A 251 -14.14 -37.95 -39.68
N SER A 252 -13.45 -38.74 -38.85
CA SER A 252 -13.81 -38.91 -37.43
C SER A 252 -13.67 -37.62 -36.61
N ARG A 253 -12.69 -36.76 -36.90
CA ARG A 253 -12.55 -35.46 -36.22
C ARG A 253 -13.67 -34.49 -36.59
N PHE A 254 -14.07 -34.46 -37.87
CA PHE A 254 -15.16 -33.60 -38.34
C PHE A 254 -16.54 -34.09 -37.89
N GLU A 255 -16.78 -35.40 -37.85
CA GLU A 255 -17.98 -35.98 -37.23
C GLU A 255 -18.08 -35.52 -35.76
N ARG A 256 -17.01 -35.70 -34.99
CA ARG A 256 -16.99 -35.28 -33.58
C ARG A 256 -17.21 -33.78 -33.42
N LEU A 257 -16.63 -32.96 -34.31
CA LEU A 257 -16.86 -31.51 -34.31
C LEU A 257 -18.32 -31.19 -34.63
N HIS A 258 -18.90 -31.81 -35.65
CA HIS A 258 -20.31 -31.64 -36.01
C HIS A 258 -21.25 -31.99 -34.84
N THR A 259 -20.94 -33.07 -34.13
CA THR A 259 -21.65 -33.48 -32.91
C THR A 259 -21.54 -32.44 -31.79
N PHE A 260 -20.35 -31.86 -31.56
CA PHE A 260 -20.22 -30.76 -30.57
C PHE A 260 -20.93 -29.47 -30.98
N LEU A 261 -20.95 -29.13 -32.27
CA LEU A 261 -21.61 -27.93 -32.77
C LEU A 261 -23.14 -28.05 -32.70
N SER A 262 -23.66 -29.25 -32.93
CA SER A 262 -25.09 -29.60 -32.89
C SER A 262 -25.61 -29.89 -31.47
N GLY A 263 -24.72 -30.24 -30.55
CA GLY A 263 -25.05 -30.52 -29.15
C GLY A 263 -25.41 -29.30 -28.30
N GLY A 264 -25.87 -29.56 -27.07
CA GLY A 264 -26.26 -28.53 -26.11
C GLY A 264 -25.13 -27.60 -25.65
N GLU A 265 -25.50 -26.48 -25.03
CA GLU A 265 -24.58 -25.44 -24.55
C GLU A 265 -23.86 -25.85 -23.26
N SER A 266 -22.85 -26.71 -23.38
CA SER A 266 -21.93 -27.04 -22.29
C SER A 266 -20.56 -26.41 -22.53
N LEU A 267 -19.97 -25.83 -21.48
CA LEU A 267 -18.63 -25.23 -21.54
C LEU A 267 -17.58 -26.27 -21.99
N ASP A 268 -17.63 -27.50 -21.48
CA ASP A 268 -16.65 -28.54 -21.81
C ASP A 268 -16.77 -29.00 -23.28
N ASN A 269 -17.99 -29.10 -23.80
CA ASN A 269 -18.24 -29.44 -25.19
C ASN A 269 -17.75 -28.34 -26.13
N LEU A 270 -18.03 -27.07 -25.79
CA LEU A 270 -17.54 -25.93 -26.57
C LEU A 270 -16.02 -25.80 -26.50
N LEU A 271 -15.40 -26.07 -25.34
CA LEU A 271 -13.95 -26.12 -25.19
C LEU A 271 -13.32 -27.21 -26.06
N ALA A 272 -13.92 -28.41 -26.08
CA ALA A 272 -13.49 -29.50 -26.94
C ALA A 272 -13.64 -29.14 -28.43
N ALA A 273 -14.75 -28.50 -28.81
CA ALA A 273 -14.95 -27.99 -30.17
C ALA A 273 -13.90 -26.95 -30.56
N ILE A 274 -13.57 -25.99 -29.66
CA ILE A 274 -12.54 -24.97 -29.92
C ILE A 274 -11.19 -25.64 -30.19
N ARG A 275 -10.80 -26.61 -29.37
CA ARG A 275 -9.54 -27.36 -29.55
C ARG A 275 -9.52 -28.15 -30.85
N LEU A 276 -10.63 -28.79 -31.23
CA LEU A 276 -10.74 -29.50 -32.50
C LEU A 276 -10.64 -28.53 -33.68
N VAL A 277 -11.32 -27.39 -33.63
CA VAL A 277 -11.25 -26.37 -34.70
C VAL A 277 -9.85 -25.79 -34.84
N ASP A 278 -9.17 -25.46 -33.74
CA ASP A 278 -7.79 -24.93 -33.77
C ASP A 278 -6.81 -25.96 -34.38
N GLY A 279 -7.04 -27.25 -34.13
CA GLY A 279 -6.25 -28.35 -34.69
C GLY A 279 -6.58 -28.71 -36.14
N LEU A 280 -7.84 -28.52 -36.58
CA LEU A 280 -8.28 -28.80 -37.95
C LEU A 280 -8.01 -27.65 -38.91
N SER A 281 -8.25 -26.41 -38.48
CA SER A 281 -8.14 -25.20 -39.30
C SER A 281 -7.43 -24.10 -38.51
N ASN A 282 -6.10 -24.07 -38.59
CA ASN A 282 -5.25 -23.19 -37.79
C ASN A 282 -5.06 -21.78 -38.36
N GLN A 283 -5.64 -21.46 -39.53
CA GLN A 283 -5.55 -20.14 -40.14
C GLN A 283 -6.72 -19.24 -39.69
N PRO A 284 -6.47 -18.01 -39.19
CA PRO A 284 -7.53 -17.11 -38.71
C PRO A 284 -8.61 -16.73 -39.72
N THR A 285 -8.28 -16.74 -41.01
CA THR A 285 -9.16 -16.33 -42.11
C THR A 285 -10.12 -17.44 -42.52
N LEU A 286 -9.70 -18.71 -42.42
CA LEU A 286 -10.52 -19.87 -42.77
C LEU A 286 -11.53 -20.15 -41.66
N GLY A 287 -12.80 -20.39 -42.01
CA GLY A 287 -13.85 -20.67 -41.04
C GLY A 287 -14.17 -19.53 -40.08
N ALA A 288 -13.85 -18.28 -40.45
CA ALA A 288 -13.98 -17.12 -39.56
C ALA A 288 -15.38 -16.98 -38.93
N SER A 289 -16.44 -17.27 -39.70
CA SER A 289 -17.83 -17.23 -39.21
C SER A 289 -18.10 -18.26 -38.11
N ILE A 290 -17.71 -19.52 -38.35
CA ILE A 290 -17.87 -20.62 -37.38
C ILE A 290 -17.05 -20.33 -36.12
N LYS A 291 -15.78 -19.96 -36.29
CA LYS A 291 -14.87 -19.61 -35.19
C LYS A 291 -15.40 -18.47 -34.35
N LYS A 292 -15.92 -17.42 -34.98
CA LYS A 292 -16.54 -16.28 -34.27
C LYS A 292 -17.77 -16.71 -33.47
N LYS A 293 -18.68 -17.51 -34.06
CA LYS A 293 -19.87 -18.04 -33.37
C LYS A 293 -19.47 -18.92 -32.18
N LEU A 294 -18.44 -19.74 -32.34
CA LEU A 294 -17.94 -20.63 -31.29
C LEU A 294 -17.39 -19.84 -30.10
N ILE A 295 -16.53 -18.85 -30.37
CA ILE A 295 -16.01 -17.96 -29.33
C ILE A 295 -17.13 -17.16 -28.67
N SER A 296 -18.12 -16.64 -29.41
CA SER A 296 -19.23 -15.92 -28.81
C SER A 296 -20.08 -16.79 -27.89
N ARG A 297 -20.38 -18.04 -28.28
CA ARG A 297 -21.12 -18.99 -27.43
C ARG A 297 -20.30 -19.34 -26.18
N PHE A 298 -19.00 -19.59 -26.35
CA PHE A 298 -18.11 -19.90 -25.24
C PHE A 298 -18.02 -18.73 -24.24
N ASN A 299 -17.87 -17.50 -24.74
CA ASN A 299 -17.79 -16.30 -23.90
C ASN A 299 -19.02 -16.09 -23.02
N VAL A 300 -20.22 -16.46 -23.48
CA VAL A 300 -21.46 -16.35 -22.69
C VAL A 300 -21.44 -17.28 -21.47
N LEU A 301 -20.75 -18.42 -21.56
CA LEU A 301 -20.69 -19.42 -20.48
C LEU A 301 -19.55 -19.17 -19.48
N ILE A 302 -18.52 -18.39 -19.85
CA ILE A 302 -17.35 -18.12 -18.99
C ILE A 302 -17.74 -17.55 -17.62
N PRO A 303 -18.67 -16.59 -17.48
CA PRO A 303 -19.06 -16.06 -16.16
C PRO A 303 -19.57 -17.12 -15.17
N GLY A 304 -20.08 -18.25 -15.66
CA GLY A 304 -20.54 -19.38 -14.84
C GLY A 304 -19.53 -20.53 -14.71
N ALA A 305 -18.31 -20.37 -15.25
CA ALA A 305 -17.31 -21.44 -15.23
C ALA A 305 -16.77 -21.70 -13.81
N SER A 306 -16.63 -22.97 -13.47
CA SER A 306 -15.96 -23.40 -12.23
C SER A 306 -14.45 -23.19 -12.30
N CYS A 307 -13.77 -23.20 -11.14
CA CYS A 307 -12.30 -23.11 -11.08
C CYS A 307 -11.61 -24.24 -11.85
N LYS A 308 -12.14 -25.47 -11.77
CA LYS A 308 -11.62 -26.61 -12.55
C LYS A 308 -11.69 -26.36 -14.04
N GLN A 309 -12.82 -25.82 -14.51
CA GLN A 309 -13.00 -25.48 -15.92
C GLN A 309 -12.07 -24.36 -16.36
N LEU A 310 -11.93 -23.30 -15.56
CA LEU A 310 -10.98 -22.23 -15.81
C LEU A 310 -9.54 -22.76 -15.95
N LEU A 311 -9.14 -23.72 -15.11
CA LEU A 311 -7.82 -24.34 -15.19
C LEU A 311 -7.62 -25.12 -16.48
N THR A 312 -8.64 -25.83 -16.98
CA THR A 312 -8.52 -26.54 -18.27
C THR A 312 -8.25 -25.61 -19.46
N MET A 313 -8.59 -24.33 -19.35
CA MET A 313 -8.35 -23.33 -20.40
C MET A 313 -6.88 -22.91 -20.52
N ARG A 314 -6.01 -23.27 -19.57
CA ARG A 314 -4.58 -22.90 -19.56
C ARG A 314 -3.82 -23.32 -20.82
N ASN A 315 -4.30 -24.38 -21.47
CA ASN A 315 -3.73 -24.99 -22.67
C ASN A 315 -4.39 -24.51 -23.99
N LEU A 316 -5.07 -23.35 -24.00
CA LEU A 316 -5.65 -22.79 -25.21
C LEU A 316 -4.73 -21.75 -25.86
N LYS A 317 -4.21 -22.08 -27.05
CA LYS A 317 -3.38 -21.16 -27.86
C LYS A 317 -4.23 -20.20 -28.71
N LEU A 318 -5.31 -20.69 -29.32
CA LEU A 318 -6.25 -19.94 -30.15
C LEU A 318 -5.59 -19.19 -31.32
N SER A 319 -4.45 -19.69 -31.82
CA SER A 319 -3.74 -19.04 -32.94
C SER A 319 -4.56 -19.00 -34.22
N GLY A 320 -5.49 -19.95 -34.41
CA GLY A 320 -6.41 -19.97 -35.54
C GLY A 320 -7.65 -19.11 -35.38
N PHE A 321 -7.78 -18.31 -34.32
CA PHE A 321 -8.96 -17.48 -34.03
C PHE A 321 -8.63 -15.99 -34.02
N ALA A 322 -9.26 -15.21 -34.92
CA ALA A 322 -9.06 -13.76 -34.99
C ALA A 322 -9.58 -12.98 -33.75
N SER A 323 -10.58 -13.54 -33.03
CA SER A 323 -11.32 -12.84 -31.97
C SER A 323 -11.03 -13.40 -30.56
N SER A 324 -9.80 -13.82 -30.26
CA SER A 324 -9.46 -14.41 -28.96
C SER A 324 -9.43 -13.42 -27.79
N ARG A 325 -9.28 -12.11 -28.05
CA ARG A 325 -9.21 -11.08 -26.99
C ARG A 325 -10.45 -11.05 -26.09
N GLN A 326 -11.65 -11.14 -26.68
CA GLN A 326 -12.90 -11.07 -25.94
C GLN A 326 -13.03 -12.21 -24.92
N LEU A 327 -12.51 -13.40 -25.27
CA LEU A 327 -12.48 -14.56 -24.39
C LEU A 327 -11.60 -14.29 -23.16
N TRP A 328 -10.39 -13.77 -23.38
CA TRP A 328 -9.46 -13.48 -22.29
C TRP A 328 -9.95 -12.34 -21.39
N SER A 329 -10.63 -11.32 -21.94
CA SER A 329 -11.30 -10.30 -21.13
C SER A 329 -12.45 -10.87 -20.28
N ALA A 330 -13.18 -11.88 -20.78
CA ALA A 330 -14.21 -12.55 -19.98
C ALA A 330 -13.60 -13.38 -18.85
N VAL A 331 -12.46 -14.03 -19.08
CA VAL A 331 -11.69 -14.75 -18.05
C VAL A 331 -11.19 -13.79 -16.97
N GLU A 332 -10.61 -12.66 -17.37
CA GLU A 332 -10.17 -11.61 -16.45
C GLU A 332 -11.33 -11.12 -15.57
N LEU A 333 -12.49 -10.84 -16.19
CA LEU A 333 -13.69 -10.40 -15.48
C LEU A 333 -14.19 -11.46 -14.49
N LEU A 334 -14.25 -12.74 -14.92
CA LEU A 334 -14.59 -13.86 -14.05
C LEU A 334 -13.67 -13.86 -12.83
N VAL A 335 -12.36 -13.97 -13.03
CA VAL A 335 -11.35 -14.05 -11.95
C VAL A 335 -11.46 -12.87 -11.00
N SER A 336 -11.66 -11.66 -11.53
CA SER A 336 -11.83 -10.46 -10.71
C SER A 336 -13.07 -10.48 -9.80
N SER A 337 -14.07 -11.29 -10.15
CA SER A 337 -15.38 -11.36 -9.49
C SER A 337 -15.57 -12.60 -8.61
N LEU A 338 -14.58 -13.49 -8.54
CA LEU A 338 -14.66 -14.71 -7.74
C LEU A 338 -14.76 -14.39 -6.25
N ARG A 339 -15.45 -15.27 -5.53
CA ARG A 339 -15.63 -15.16 -4.07
C ARG A 339 -14.47 -15.76 -3.28
N PHE A 340 -13.63 -16.57 -3.93
CA PHE A 340 -12.51 -17.28 -3.32
C PHE A 340 -12.97 -18.15 -2.12
N ASP A 341 -13.97 -19.00 -2.37
CA ASP A 341 -14.53 -19.90 -1.37
C ASP A 341 -13.54 -21.02 -1.00
N PRO A 342 -13.46 -21.44 0.29
CA PRO A 342 -12.49 -22.46 0.72
C PRO A 342 -12.58 -23.80 -0.01
N ALA A 343 -13.77 -24.17 -0.51
CA ALA A 343 -13.98 -25.41 -1.25
C ALA A 343 -13.20 -25.45 -2.58
N ASP A 344 -12.82 -24.29 -3.12
CA ASP A 344 -12.10 -24.14 -4.38
C ASP A 344 -10.60 -23.89 -4.20
N ASP A 345 -10.09 -23.81 -2.95
CA ASP A 345 -8.70 -23.42 -2.66
C ASP A 345 -7.69 -24.29 -3.42
N GLY A 346 -7.91 -25.62 -3.50
CA GLY A 346 -7.04 -26.53 -4.26
C GLY A 346 -6.92 -26.16 -5.75
N ALA A 347 -8.05 -25.89 -6.40
CA ALA A 347 -8.07 -25.49 -7.81
C ALA A 347 -7.46 -24.09 -8.01
N PHE A 348 -7.67 -23.17 -7.08
CA PHE A 348 -7.08 -21.83 -7.15
C PHE A 348 -5.58 -21.82 -6.95
N MET A 349 -5.05 -22.62 -6.03
CA MET A 349 -3.60 -22.76 -5.86
C MET A 349 -2.95 -23.21 -7.18
N GLU A 350 -3.54 -24.21 -7.86
CA GLU A 350 -3.08 -24.63 -9.19
C GLU A 350 -3.21 -23.53 -10.26
N ILE A 351 -4.31 -22.76 -10.26
CA ILE A 351 -4.52 -21.64 -11.19
C ILE A 351 -3.44 -20.56 -10.98
N VAL A 352 -3.19 -20.18 -9.73
CA VAL A 352 -2.25 -19.12 -9.36
C VAL A 352 -0.82 -19.54 -9.75
N THR A 353 -0.40 -20.76 -9.39
CA THR A 353 0.92 -21.29 -9.75
C THR A 353 1.09 -21.35 -11.27
N ALA A 354 0.11 -21.92 -11.99
CA ALA A 354 0.15 -21.97 -13.45
C ALA A 354 0.13 -20.59 -14.12
N SER A 355 -0.35 -19.54 -13.44
CA SER A 355 -0.40 -18.19 -14.00
C SER A 355 0.96 -17.48 -14.05
N VAL A 356 1.93 -17.92 -13.26
CA VAL A 356 3.29 -17.37 -13.25
C VAL A 356 4.32 -18.27 -13.96
N GLU A 357 4.05 -19.57 -14.06
CA GLU A 357 4.93 -20.54 -14.73
C GLU A 357 4.66 -20.65 -16.24
N GLU A 358 5.68 -20.41 -17.06
CA GLU A 358 5.52 -20.39 -18.53
C GLU A 358 5.27 -21.77 -19.13
N ASP A 359 5.80 -22.82 -18.50
CA ASP A 359 5.67 -24.20 -18.98
C ASP A 359 4.28 -24.81 -18.67
N LEU A 360 3.52 -24.22 -17.75
CA LEU A 360 2.23 -24.74 -17.32
C LEU A 360 1.03 -24.13 -18.07
N ALA A 361 1.19 -22.95 -18.67
CA ALA A 361 0.08 -22.23 -19.29
C ALA A 361 0.49 -21.24 -20.40
N TYR A 362 -0.38 -21.10 -21.40
CA TYR A 362 -0.17 -20.11 -22.46
C TYR A 362 -0.29 -18.66 -21.97
N ALA A 363 0.52 -17.78 -22.56
CA ALA A 363 0.66 -16.39 -22.16
C ALA A 363 -0.66 -15.61 -22.06
N SER A 364 -1.61 -15.83 -22.99
CA SER A 364 -2.90 -15.12 -22.98
C SER A 364 -3.77 -15.49 -21.78
N TRP A 365 -3.76 -16.77 -21.38
CA TRP A 365 -4.46 -17.23 -20.18
C TRP A 365 -3.79 -16.70 -18.92
N ARG A 366 -2.44 -16.77 -18.85
CA ARG A 366 -1.65 -16.21 -17.73
C ARG A 366 -1.98 -14.73 -17.52
N ALA A 367 -1.88 -13.94 -18.59
CA ALA A 367 -2.18 -12.51 -18.54
C ALA A 367 -3.60 -12.23 -18.01
N ALA A 368 -4.62 -12.94 -18.51
CA ALA A 368 -6.01 -12.75 -18.05
C ALA A 368 -6.20 -13.08 -16.57
N VAL A 369 -5.62 -14.18 -16.08
CA VAL A 369 -5.71 -14.58 -14.67
C VAL A 369 -4.98 -13.56 -13.78
N THR A 370 -3.76 -13.17 -14.15
CA THR A 370 -2.98 -12.19 -13.38
C THR A 370 -3.68 -10.82 -13.31
N ALA A 371 -4.24 -10.34 -14.43
CA ALA A 371 -5.00 -9.10 -14.48
C ALA A 371 -6.29 -9.20 -13.64
N GLY A 372 -6.97 -10.34 -13.66
CA GLY A 372 -8.16 -10.59 -12.86
C GLY A 372 -7.87 -10.57 -11.36
N LEU A 373 -6.81 -11.24 -10.91
CA LEU A 373 -6.36 -11.23 -9.52
C LEU A 373 -5.91 -9.84 -9.08
N SER A 374 -5.15 -9.13 -9.92
CA SER A 374 -4.78 -7.74 -9.67
C SER A 374 -6.01 -6.83 -9.52
N THR A 375 -7.03 -7.02 -10.36
CA THR A 375 -8.30 -6.29 -10.26
C THR A 375 -9.07 -6.64 -9.00
N ALA A 376 -9.13 -7.93 -8.63
CA ALA A 376 -9.77 -8.37 -7.39
C ALA A 376 -9.11 -7.74 -6.15
N ALA A 377 -7.79 -7.62 -6.12
CA ALA A 377 -7.05 -7.02 -5.01
C ALA A 377 -7.34 -5.52 -4.79
N ARG A 378 -7.67 -4.80 -5.87
CA ARG A 378 -8.05 -3.39 -5.79
C ARG A 378 -9.49 -3.20 -5.31
N ARG A 379 -10.35 -4.21 -5.39
CA ARG A 379 -11.72 -4.16 -4.85
C ARG A 379 -11.72 -4.09 -3.33
N ASP A 380 -12.73 -3.46 -2.76
CA ASP A 380 -12.91 -3.36 -1.31
C ASP A 380 -13.55 -4.63 -0.72
N SER A 381 -12.90 -5.77 -0.93
CA SER A 381 -13.33 -7.08 -0.41
C SER A 381 -12.18 -7.79 0.29
N PRO A 382 -12.37 -8.34 1.50
CA PRO A 382 -11.34 -9.10 2.19
C PRO A 382 -11.19 -10.54 1.66
N THR A 383 -12.08 -11.00 0.78
CA THR A 383 -12.19 -12.42 0.37
C THR A 383 -10.89 -12.96 -0.24
N LEU A 384 -10.28 -12.24 -1.17
CA LEU A 384 -9.00 -12.62 -1.78
C LEU A 384 -7.89 -12.73 -0.74
N PHE A 385 -7.71 -11.71 0.11
CA PHE A 385 -6.65 -11.68 1.10
C PHE A 385 -6.79 -12.79 2.15
N ARG A 386 -8.02 -13.11 2.56
CA ARG A 386 -8.30 -14.30 3.39
C ARG A 386 -7.92 -15.59 2.69
N ALA A 387 -8.19 -15.70 1.40
CA ALA A 387 -7.82 -16.88 0.61
C ALA A 387 -6.29 -17.02 0.49
N VAL A 388 -5.57 -15.92 0.22
CA VAL A 388 -4.10 -15.89 0.21
C VAL A 388 -3.51 -16.48 1.50
N TRP A 389 -4.04 -16.10 2.66
CA TRP A 389 -3.58 -16.65 3.95
C TRP A 389 -4.03 -18.08 4.23
N ARG A 390 -5.06 -18.60 3.55
CA ARG A 390 -5.37 -20.04 3.56
C ARG A 390 -4.37 -20.80 2.70
N TRP A 391 -4.12 -20.33 1.47
CA TRP A 391 -3.17 -20.94 0.54
C TRP A 391 -1.74 -20.96 1.11
N ALA A 392 -1.36 -19.91 1.87
CA ALA A 392 -0.10 -19.83 2.61
C ALA A 392 0.19 -21.02 3.54
N LYS A 393 -0.85 -21.73 4.01
CA LYS A 393 -0.71 -22.90 4.89
C LYS A 393 -0.46 -24.19 4.11
N ASP A 394 -0.98 -24.27 2.90
CA ASP A 394 -1.04 -25.52 2.13
C ASP A 394 -0.06 -25.53 0.94
N SER A 395 0.38 -24.36 0.45
CA SER A 395 1.29 -24.25 -0.70
C SER A 395 2.16 -22.99 -0.64
N GLN A 396 3.47 -23.21 -0.50
CA GLN A 396 4.49 -22.16 -0.61
C GLN A 396 4.49 -21.51 -2.00
N ASP A 397 4.39 -22.32 -3.06
CA ASP A 397 4.47 -21.84 -4.44
C ASP A 397 3.27 -20.97 -4.79
N ALA A 398 2.06 -21.37 -4.39
CA ALA A 398 0.86 -20.57 -4.63
C ALA A 398 0.89 -19.24 -3.87
N PHE A 399 1.43 -19.22 -2.64
CA PHE A 399 1.62 -17.99 -1.88
C PHE A 399 2.62 -17.06 -2.57
N ALA A 400 3.81 -17.56 -2.94
CA ALA A 400 4.81 -16.75 -3.63
C ALA A 400 4.27 -16.20 -4.96
N ALA A 401 3.59 -17.04 -5.74
CA ALA A 401 2.97 -16.68 -7.01
C ALA A 401 1.89 -15.61 -6.85
N VAL A 402 0.95 -15.75 -5.90
CA VAL A 402 -0.07 -14.70 -5.71
C VAL A 402 0.56 -13.40 -5.23
N ILE A 403 1.53 -13.45 -4.31
CA ILE A 403 2.23 -12.25 -3.86
C ILE A 403 2.90 -11.56 -5.05
N ASP A 404 3.57 -12.28 -5.96
CA ASP A 404 4.18 -11.72 -7.16
C ASP A 404 3.14 -11.09 -8.13
N ILE A 405 1.93 -11.65 -8.24
CA ILE A 405 0.84 -11.12 -9.09
C ILE A 405 0.22 -9.85 -8.52
N LEU A 406 0.07 -9.75 -7.19
CA LEU A 406 -0.67 -8.66 -6.57
C LEU A 406 -0.01 -7.28 -6.81
N PRO A 407 -0.76 -6.20 -7.04
CA PRO A 407 -0.18 -4.88 -7.30
C PRO A 407 0.64 -4.37 -6.10
N ALA A 408 1.80 -3.76 -6.35
CA ALA A 408 2.70 -3.19 -5.33
C ALA A 408 2.18 -1.87 -4.71
N ASP A 409 0.87 -1.77 -4.46
CA ASP A 409 0.25 -0.59 -3.86
C ASP A 409 0.18 -0.71 -2.34
N ALA A 410 0.41 0.39 -1.61
CA ALA A 410 0.33 0.42 -0.15
C ALA A 410 -1.06 0.00 0.39
N ILE A 411 -2.14 0.28 -0.35
CA ILE A 411 -3.51 -0.13 0.03
C ILE A 411 -3.67 -1.66 -0.04
N VAL A 412 -3.10 -2.29 -1.07
CA VAL A 412 -3.16 -3.76 -1.25
C VAL A 412 -2.37 -4.45 -0.13
N GLU A 413 -1.17 -3.95 0.16
CA GLU A 413 -0.38 -4.41 1.29
C GLU A 413 -1.13 -4.29 2.61
N GLN A 414 -1.73 -3.11 2.89
CA GLN A 414 -2.45 -2.89 4.13
C GLN A 414 -3.64 -3.84 4.28
N ARG A 415 -4.37 -4.11 3.19
CA ARG A 415 -5.48 -5.08 3.18
C ARG A 415 -4.99 -6.50 3.44
N LEU A 416 -3.88 -6.92 2.81
CA LEU A 416 -3.26 -8.21 3.08
C LEU A 416 -2.84 -8.33 4.55
N ALA A 417 -2.18 -7.31 5.10
CA ALA A 417 -1.72 -7.26 6.50
C ALA A 417 -2.88 -7.35 7.51
N ARG A 418 -4.03 -6.73 7.21
CA ARG A 418 -5.21 -6.76 8.10
C ARG A 418 -5.80 -8.16 8.24
N GLU A 419 -5.81 -8.93 7.16
CA GLU A 419 -6.39 -10.28 7.08
C GLU A 419 -5.43 -11.40 7.53
N VAL A 420 -4.21 -11.07 7.97
CA VAL A 420 -3.31 -12.06 8.59
C VAL A 420 -4.00 -12.71 9.79
N PRO A 421 -4.04 -14.05 9.89
CA PRO A 421 -4.65 -14.73 11.03
C PRO A 421 -3.84 -14.49 12.31
N LYS A 422 -4.51 -14.53 13.47
CA LYS A 422 -3.88 -14.27 14.78
C LYS A 422 -2.73 -15.24 15.11
N LYS A 423 -2.82 -16.48 14.63
CA LYS A 423 -1.78 -17.50 14.75
C LYS A 423 -1.57 -18.13 13.39
N LEU A 424 -0.32 -18.22 13.00
CA LEU A 424 0.09 -18.82 11.74
C LEU A 424 1.22 -19.80 12.07
N HIS A 425 0.95 -21.08 11.85
CA HIS A 425 1.91 -22.16 12.06
C HIS A 425 2.47 -22.59 10.72
N VAL A 426 3.77 -22.43 10.53
CA VAL A 426 4.46 -23.05 9.42
C VAL A 426 5.86 -23.51 9.78
N ASP A 427 6.29 -24.55 9.09
CA ASP A 427 7.56 -25.24 9.34
C ASP A 427 8.77 -24.35 9.02
N THR A 428 8.66 -23.49 8.01
CA THR A 428 9.75 -22.62 7.53
C THR A 428 9.29 -21.17 7.35
N PRO A 429 9.40 -20.29 8.37
CA PRO A 429 8.91 -18.91 8.29
C PRO A 429 9.42 -18.11 7.07
N ASP A 430 10.65 -18.39 6.63
CA ASP A 430 11.31 -17.66 5.53
C ASP A 430 10.56 -17.72 4.19
N PHE A 431 9.77 -18.76 3.93
CA PHE A 431 9.03 -18.83 2.66
C PHE A 431 7.88 -17.84 2.58
N LEU A 432 7.29 -17.45 3.73
CA LEU A 432 6.27 -16.40 3.76
C LEU A 432 6.89 -15.01 3.77
N LEU A 433 8.03 -14.88 4.44
CA LEU A 433 8.68 -13.59 4.66
C LEU A 433 9.41 -13.09 3.40
N SER A 434 10.08 -13.99 2.67
CA SER A 434 10.89 -13.61 1.50
C SER A 434 10.09 -12.96 0.36
N PRO A 435 8.90 -13.48 -0.05
CA PRO A 435 8.09 -12.83 -1.08
C PRO A 435 7.60 -11.43 -0.67
N LEU A 436 7.28 -11.22 0.61
CA LEU A 436 6.85 -9.92 1.13
C LEU A 436 8.02 -8.91 1.11
N LEU A 437 9.22 -9.34 1.52
CA LEU A 437 10.42 -8.50 1.47
C LEU A 437 10.83 -8.15 0.04
N LYS A 438 10.72 -9.08 -0.91
CA LYS A 438 10.98 -8.83 -2.34
C LYS A 438 10.11 -7.70 -2.88
N LYS A 439 8.90 -7.52 -2.35
CA LYS A 439 7.98 -6.41 -2.68
C LYS A 439 8.08 -5.19 -1.76
N CYS A 440 9.03 -5.18 -0.82
CA CYS A 440 9.15 -4.16 0.22
C CYS A 440 7.86 -3.96 1.04
N TRP A 441 7.07 -5.03 1.22
CA TRP A 441 5.81 -5.00 1.97
C TRP A 441 6.04 -5.18 3.47
N LEU A 442 6.61 -4.16 4.10
CA LEU A 442 7.04 -4.14 5.50
C LEU A 442 5.88 -4.19 6.51
N THR A 443 4.70 -3.68 6.14
CA THR A 443 3.46 -3.73 6.95
C THR A 443 2.88 -5.13 6.99
N ALA A 444 2.82 -5.81 5.85
CA ALA A 444 2.37 -7.21 5.77
C ALA A 444 3.39 -8.14 6.43
N TYR A 445 4.69 -7.92 6.17
CA TYR A 445 5.78 -8.64 6.82
C TYR A 445 5.70 -8.56 8.36
N GLY A 446 5.52 -7.35 8.92
CA GLY A 446 5.36 -7.16 10.35
C GLY A 446 4.12 -7.85 10.93
N ALA A 447 3.00 -7.86 10.19
CA ALA A 447 1.79 -8.57 10.59
C ALA A 447 1.99 -10.09 10.58
N THR A 448 2.71 -10.63 9.58
CA THR A 448 3.08 -12.05 9.52
C THR A 448 3.99 -12.44 10.68
N LEU A 449 4.99 -11.62 11.03
CA LEU A 449 5.83 -11.84 12.21
C LEU A 449 5.01 -11.89 13.50
N ALA A 450 4.06 -10.97 13.69
CA ALA A 450 3.18 -10.95 14.87
C ALA A 450 2.33 -12.23 15.02
N ALA A 451 2.04 -12.91 13.91
CA ALA A 451 1.26 -14.15 13.90
C ALA A 451 2.09 -15.40 14.15
N MET A 452 3.42 -15.34 13.94
CA MET A 452 4.33 -16.49 14.04
C MET A 452 5.22 -16.45 15.30
N LEU A 453 5.58 -15.26 15.78
CA LEU A 453 6.59 -15.05 16.82
C LEU A 453 6.03 -14.31 18.04
N PRO A 454 6.66 -14.47 19.22
CA PRO A 454 6.45 -13.55 20.34
C PRO A 454 6.77 -12.10 19.96
N PRO A 455 6.10 -11.10 20.57
CA PRO A 455 6.26 -9.70 20.19
C PRO A 455 7.71 -9.19 20.17
N GLY A 456 8.55 -9.54 21.15
CA GLY A 456 9.94 -9.09 21.20
C GLY A 456 10.77 -9.59 20.02
N ASP A 457 10.65 -10.87 19.69
CA ASP A 457 11.35 -11.46 18.54
C ASP A 457 10.84 -10.87 17.22
N ALA A 458 9.53 -10.65 17.10
CA ALA A 458 8.92 -10.02 15.93
C ALA A 458 9.43 -8.58 15.74
N ILE A 459 9.55 -7.78 16.81
CA ILE A 459 10.09 -6.41 16.73
C ILE A 459 11.55 -6.46 16.29
N ALA A 460 12.36 -7.33 16.90
CA ALA A 460 13.76 -7.48 16.54
C ALA A 460 13.95 -7.85 15.06
N GLN A 461 13.09 -8.70 14.50
CA GLN A 461 13.13 -9.06 13.07
C GLN A 461 12.63 -7.94 12.16
N GLN A 462 11.61 -7.18 12.56
CA GLN A 462 11.13 -6.01 11.81
C GLN A 462 12.21 -4.94 11.73
N LEU A 463 12.86 -4.62 12.85
CA LEU A 463 13.90 -3.61 12.91
C LEU A 463 15.13 -3.95 12.05
N LYS A 464 15.38 -5.23 11.75
CA LYS A 464 16.46 -5.66 10.84
C LYS A 464 16.19 -5.36 9.37
N VAL A 465 14.93 -5.26 8.97
CA VAL A 465 14.54 -5.04 7.56
C VAL A 465 14.02 -3.63 7.31
N ASP A 466 13.43 -3.01 8.32
CA ASP A 466 12.83 -1.68 8.26
C ASP A 466 13.72 -0.67 8.98
N MET A 467 14.69 -0.11 8.25
CA MET A 467 15.68 0.85 8.75
C MET A 467 15.26 2.31 8.55
N ASP A 468 14.13 2.58 7.88
CA ASP A 468 13.67 3.94 7.62
C ASP A 468 13.00 4.52 8.88
N PRO A 469 13.58 5.57 9.50
CA PRO A 469 13.00 6.19 10.69
C PRO A 469 11.63 6.84 10.45
N ALA A 470 11.25 7.13 9.21
CA ALA A 470 9.94 7.68 8.86
C ALA A 470 8.86 6.60 8.69
N HIS A 471 9.24 5.33 8.50
CA HIS A 471 8.31 4.22 8.27
C HIS A 471 8.03 3.44 9.55
N SER A 472 6.81 3.55 10.09
CA SER A 472 6.40 2.90 11.35
C SER A 472 5.25 1.89 11.20
N ASN A 473 4.69 1.71 9.99
CA ASN A 473 3.53 0.86 9.78
C ASN A 473 3.83 -0.63 10.03
N GLY A 474 5.03 -1.10 9.66
CA GLY A 474 5.51 -2.44 9.97
C GLY A 474 5.58 -2.70 11.47
N LEU A 475 6.20 -1.80 12.23
CA LEU A 475 6.27 -1.88 13.69
C LEU A 475 4.88 -1.84 14.35
N ARG A 476 3.97 -1.00 13.81
CA ARG A 476 2.57 -0.98 14.28
C ARG A 476 1.87 -2.31 14.04
N SER A 477 2.10 -2.97 12.91
CA SER A 477 1.58 -4.31 12.64
C SER A 477 2.15 -5.36 13.60
N VAL A 478 3.45 -5.29 13.91
CA VAL A 478 4.09 -6.19 14.87
C VAL A 478 3.46 -6.06 16.27
N LEU A 479 3.21 -4.82 16.70
CA LEU A 479 2.67 -4.52 18.02
C LEU A 479 1.17 -4.84 18.17
N ARG A 480 0.47 -5.28 17.12
CA ARG A 480 -0.99 -5.48 17.09
C ARG A 480 -1.53 -6.35 18.24
N TYR A 481 -0.75 -7.28 18.75
CA TYR A 481 -1.13 -8.17 19.86
C TYR A 481 -0.34 -7.93 21.16
N SER A 482 0.48 -6.90 21.21
CA SER A 482 1.24 -6.52 22.39
C SER A 482 0.36 -5.78 23.39
N SER A 483 0.57 -5.98 24.69
CA SER A 483 -0.03 -5.11 25.70
C SER A 483 0.64 -3.72 25.69
N PRO A 484 -0.03 -2.69 26.23
CA PRO A 484 0.59 -1.37 26.41
C PRO A 484 1.89 -1.43 27.24
N THR A 485 1.95 -2.30 28.26
CA THR A 485 3.15 -2.50 29.08
C THR A 485 4.29 -3.17 28.33
N GLN A 486 3.99 -4.15 27.47
CA GLN A 486 4.97 -4.78 26.59
C GLN A 486 5.50 -3.78 25.56
N THR A 487 4.63 -2.93 25.01
CA THR A 487 5.04 -1.89 24.06
C THR A 487 6.06 -0.94 24.69
N LEU A 488 5.83 -0.55 25.95
CA LEU A 488 6.79 0.23 26.74
C LEU A 488 8.10 -0.53 26.95
N GLU A 489 8.04 -1.79 27.39
CA GLU A 489 9.23 -2.63 27.62
C GLU A 489 10.11 -2.71 26.35
N TYR A 490 9.51 -2.92 25.19
CA TYR A 490 10.24 -3.00 23.93
C TYR A 490 10.76 -1.65 23.42
N ALA A 491 10.02 -0.56 23.66
CA ALA A 491 10.51 0.79 23.35
C ALA A 491 11.78 1.11 24.17
N LEU A 492 11.79 0.76 25.47
CA LEU A 492 12.96 0.92 26.35
C LEU A 492 14.12 0.00 25.97
N LEU A 493 13.83 -1.24 25.56
CA LEU A 493 14.84 -2.21 25.16
C LEU A 493 15.55 -1.84 23.85
N HIS A 494 14.78 -1.46 22.82
CA HIS A 494 15.33 -1.20 21.48
C HIS A 494 15.73 0.25 21.25
N LYS A 495 15.18 1.21 22.00
CA LYS A 495 15.48 2.65 21.90
C LYS A 495 15.30 3.24 20.49
N ASP A 496 14.40 2.64 19.70
CA ASP A 496 14.04 3.12 18.36
C ASP A 496 12.98 4.24 18.47
N SER A 497 13.21 5.37 17.82
CA SER A 497 12.33 6.55 17.89
C SER A 497 10.90 6.28 17.39
N ARG A 498 10.71 5.32 16.49
CA ARG A 498 9.39 4.92 16.00
C ARG A 498 8.62 4.16 17.07
N LEU A 499 9.30 3.28 17.82
CA LEU A 499 8.71 2.58 18.96
C LEU A 499 8.35 3.54 20.09
N VAL A 500 9.18 4.56 20.34
CA VAL A 500 8.86 5.66 21.26
C VAL A 500 7.55 6.35 20.86
N GLY A 501 7.41 6.73 19.58
CA GLY A 501 6.19 7.36 19.07
C GLY A 501 4.95 6.46 19.20
N LEU A 502 5.07 5.17 18.88
CA LEU A 502 3.98 4.19 19.04
C LEU A 502 3.63 3.93 20.51
N CYS A 503 4.63 3.92 21.40
CA CYS A 503 4.41 3.81 22.84
C CYS A 503 3.69 5.05 23.38
N ALA A 504 4.04 6.26 22.91
CA ALA A 504 3.33 7.48 23.27
C ALA A 504 1.87 7.48 22.80
N GLU A 505 1.57 6.91 21.62
CA GLU A 505 0.19 6.68 21.17
C GLU A 505 -0.58 5.76 22.13
N GLN A 506 0.04 4.67 22.57
CA GLN A 506 -0.55 3.78 23.57
C GLN A 506 -0.71 4.46 24.93
N ALA A 507 0.25 5.28 25.34
CA ALA A 507 0.20 6.03 26.59
C ALA A 507 -0.96 7.03 26.62
N ALA A 508 -1.32 7.63 25.48
CA ALA A 508 -2.48 8.51 25.38
C ALA A 508 -3.80 7.79 25.63
N VAL A 509 -3.92 6.52 25.24
CA VAL A 509 -5.10 5.69 25.51
C VAL A 509 -5.03 5.04 26.91
N HIS A 510 -3.83 4.70 27.36
CA HIS A 510 -3.57 3.98 28.61
C HIS A 510 -2.50 4.69 29.47
N PRO A 511 -2.80 5.85 30.09
CA PRO A 511 -1.80 6.67 30.80
C PRO A 511 -1.07 5.94 31.94
N LYS A 512 -1.71 4.93 32.53
CA LYS A 512 -1.18 4.14 33.64
C LYS A 512 0.12 3.40 33.32
N ILE A 513 0.47 3.20 32.05
CA ILE A 513 1.76 2.58 31.71
C ILE A 513 2.95 3.45 32.13
N MET A 514 2.76 4.77 32.25
CA MET A 514 3.80 5.72 32.65
C MET A 514 3.87 5.95 34.16
N SER A 515 3.01 5.31 34.96
CA SER A 515 2.91 5.58 36.41
C SER A 515 4.23 5.35 37.16
N ASN A 516 5.05 4.42 36.69
CA ASN A 516 6.33 4.06 37.30
C ASN A 516 7.54 4.81 36.71
N PHE A 517 7.33 5.76 35.79
CA PHE A 517 8.42 6.51 35.19
C PHE A 517 9.24 7.22 36.26
N ARG A 518 10.56 7.08 36.15
CA ARG A 518 11.54 7.84 36.93
C ARG A 518 12.28 8.85 36.06
N CYS A 519 12.27 8.63 34.75
CA CYS A 519 13.00 9.41 33.77
C CYS A 519 14.52 9.38 33.99
N ASP A 520 15.04 8.26 34.49
CA ASP A 520 16.48 7.97 34.54
C ASP A 520 17.02 7.54 33.16
N ASP A 521 16.17 6.94 32.32
CA ASP A 521 16.48 6.61 30.93
C ASP A 521 15.92 7.70 29.99
N ILE A 522 16.74 8.18 29.05
CA ILE A 522 16.34 9.18 28.06
C ILE A 522 15.14 8.74 27.19
N THR A 523 14.96 7.44 27.02
CA THR A 523 13.82 6.86 26.28
C THR A 523 12.51 7.05 27.05
N GLU A 524 12.52 6.91 28.39
CA GLU A 524 11.34 7.25 29.22
C GLU A 524 11.00 8.74 29.06
N GLN A 525 12.02 9.60 29.05
CA GLN A 525 11.86 11.04 28.85
C GLN A 525 11.21 11.34 27.50
N GLN A 526 11.71 10.72 26.42
CA GLN A 526 11.16 10.86 25.07
C GLN A 526 9.71 10.37 24.97
N ILE A 527 9.39 9.23 25.59
CA ILE A 527 8.01 8.69 25.60
C ILE A 527 7.08 9.67 26.32
N TRP A 528 7.48 10.18 27.48
CA TRP A 528 6.66 11.12 28.24
C TRP A 528 6.48 12.45 27.51
N GLY A 529 7.55 12.99 26.92
CA GLY A 529 7.50 14.21 26.12
C GLY A 529 6.58 14.06 24.92
N ALA A 530 6.72 12.98 24.16
CA ALA A 530 5.86 12.68 23.02
C ALA A 530 4.39 12.45 23.43
N ALA A 531 4.14 11.86 24.61
CA ALA A 531 2.79 11.69 25.14
C ALA A 531 2.14 13.04 25.48
N ILE A 532 2.85 13.95 26.16
CA ILE A 532 2.37 15.31 26.47
C ILE A 532 2.06 16.10 25.19
N VAL A 533 2.91 15.99 24.16
CA VAL A 533 2.67 16.65 22.86
C VAL A 533 1.37 16.15 22.20
N LYS A 534 1.04 14.86 22.35
CA LYS A 534 -0.21 14.30 21.81
C LYS A 534 -1.44 14.69 22.65
N ASP A 535 -1.31 14.66 23.97
CA ASP A 535 -2.35 15.08 24.90
C ASP A 535 -1.71 15.78 26.10
N SER A 536 -1.90 17.11 26.16
CA SER A 536 -1.30 17.94 27.20
C SER A 536 -1.71 17.53 28.61
N SER A 537 -2.85 16.85 28.80
CA SER A 537 -3.32 16.40 30.11
C SER A 537 -2.44 15.31 30.74
N LEU A 538 -1.60 14.64 29.95
CA LEU A 538 -0.72 13.55 30.39
C LEU A 538 0.54 14.01 31.14
N TRP A 539 0.69 15.31 31.38
CA TRP A 539 1.77 15.85 32.21
C TRP A 539 1.78 15.22 33.61
N ASN A 540 0.64 14.77 34.13
CA ASN A 540 0.53 14.14 35.46
C ASN A 540 0.45 12.60 35.41
N ALA A 541 0.74 11.96 34.27
CA ALA A 541 0.64 10.52 34.13
C ALA A 541 1.63 9.72 35.01
N PRO A 542 2.89 10.17 35.22
CA PRO A 542 3.75 9.59 36.25
C PRO A 542 3.14 9.84 37.65
N SER A 543 3.18 8.85 38.54
CA SER A 543 2.50 8.94 39.84
C SER A 543 2.97 10.09 40.72
N ASN A 544 4.20 10.59 40.51
CA ASN A 544 4.70 11.80 41.15
C ASN A 544 5.43 12.67 40.12
N ALA A 545 4.65 13.26 39.21
CA ALA A 545 5.18 14.01 38.07
C ALA A 545 6.09 15.19 38.45
N HIS A 546 5.86 15.86 39.59
CA HIS A 546 6.77 16.89 40.11
C HIS A 546 8.15 16.31 40.47
N ARG A 547 8.18 15.19 41.20
CA ARG A 547 9.44 14.51 41.54
C ARG A 547 10.16 14.00 40.29
N VAL A 548 9.42 13.47 39.32
CA VAL A 548 10.01 12.98 38.06
C VAL A 548 10.59 14.14 37.24
N ARG A 549 9.87 15.27 37.14
CA ARG A 549 10.42 16.51 36.57
C ARG A 549 11.69 16.95 37.29
N ASP A 550 11.67 17.00 38.62
CA ASP A 550 12.82 17.47 39.40
C ASP A 550 14.05 16.56 39.19
N ASN A 551 13.84 15.26 38.99
CA ASN A 551 14.90 14.33 38.61
C ASN A 551 15.53 14.69 37.25
N VAL A 552 14.69 14.95 36.23
CA VAL A 552 15.15 15.38 34.90
C VAL A 552 15.92 16.71 34.97
N LEU A 553 15.44 17.67 35.78
CA LEU A 553 16.12 18.94 35.98
C LEU A 553 17.45 18.79 36.75
N ALA A 554 17.53 17.88 37.71
CA ALA A 554 18.77 17.57 38.42
C ALA A 554 19.81 16.96 37.46
N GLN A 555 19.40 16.00 36.63
CA GLN A 555 20.25 15.43 35.57
C GLN A 555 20.79 16.51 34.63
N LEU A 556 19.96 17.48 34.24
CA LEU A 556 20.38 18.62 33.41
C LEU A 556 21.48 19.46 34.08
N VAL A 557 21.38 19.72 35.39
CA VAL A 557 22.40 20.47 36.16
C VAL A 557 23.68 19.67 36.34
N GLU A 558 23.57 18.34 36.46
CA GLU A 558 24.71 17.42 36.54
C GLU A 558 25.40 17.20 35.18
N GLY A 559 24.84 17.72 34.09
CA GLY A 559 25.38 17.57 32.74
C GLY A 559 25.11 16.20 32.12
N LEU A 560 24.14 15.45 32.66
CA LEU A 560 23.69 14.18 32.09
C LEU A 560 22.79 14.42 30.86
N PRO A 561 22.71 13.46 29.92
CA PRO A 561 21.85 13.58 28.75
C PRO A 561 20.37 13.70 29.14
N VAL A 562 19.72 14.78 28.69
CA VAL A 562 18.29 15.04 28.89
C VAL A 562 17.61 15.28 27.55
N ASP A 563 16.41 14.74 27.38
CA ASP A 563 15.62 14.95 26.17
C ASP A 563 15.10 16.38 26.07
N ALA A 564 15.53 17.11 25.04
CA ALA A 564 15.12 18.49 24.80
C ALA A 564 13.62 18.61 24.48
N GLY A 565 13.03 17.57 23.86
CA GLY A 565 11.60 17.51 23.52
C GLY A 565 10.72 17.42 24.77
N LEU A 566 11.14 16.64 25.78
CA LEU A 566 10.46 16.61 27.08
C LEU A 566 10.49 17.98 27.77
N LEU A 567 11.66 18.66 27.79
CA LEU A 567 11.75 19.99 28.39
C LEU A 567 10.83 21.01 27.69
N GLU A 568 10.74 20.93 26.35
CA GLU A 568 9.81 21.75 25.58
C GLU A 568 8.34 21.45 25.90
N ALA A 569 7.99 20.16 26.00
CA ALA A 569 6.65 19.73 26.34
C ALA A 569 6.25 20.17 27.76
N LEU A 570 7.14 19.98 28.73
CA LEU A 570 6.91 20.36 30.13
C LEU A 570 6.77 21.87 30.30
N ALA A 571 7.49 22.69 29.53
CA ALA A 571 7.38 24.15 29.53
C ALA A 571 5.95 24.67 29.25
N GLN A 572 5.09 23.85 28.63
CA GLN A 572 3.70 24.19 28.32
C GLN A 572 2.69 23.62 29.34
N THR A 573 3.17 23.03 30.43
CA THR A 573 2.33 22.35 31.45
C THR A 573 2.47 23.02 32.82
N PRO A 574 1.62 22.68 33.81
CA PRO A 574 1.80 23.17 35.18
C PRO A 574 3.16 22.82 35.81
N LEU A 575 3.87 21.82 35.28
CA LEU A 575 5.20 21.45 35.74
C LEU A 575 6.29 22.48 35.38
N ALA A 576 5.99 23.43 34.48
CA ALA A 576 6.88 24.54 34.15
C ALA A 576 7.11 25.52 35.31
N ASP A 577 6.23 25.51 36.31
CA ASP A 577 6.43 26.29 37.53
C ASP A 577 7.49 25.62 38.43
N LEU A 578 8.63 26.28 38.58
CA LEU A 578 9.77 25.82 39.37
C LEU A 578 9.86 26.49 40.75
N CYS A 579 8.77 27.08 41.27
CA CYS A 579 8.77 27.75 42.57
C CYS A 579 9.30 26.87 43.71
N ASP A 580 8.91 25.60 43.71
CA ASP A 580 9.25 24.62 44.76
C ASP A 580 10.56 23.85 44.48
N THR A 581 11.24 24.11 43.35
CA THR A 581 12.44 23.38 42.96
C THR A 581 13.68 23.90 43.69
N SER A 582 14.43 23.00 44.32
CA SER A 582 15.73 23.31 44.95
C SER A 582 16.77 23.75 43.91
N GLU A 583 17.64 24.69 44.26
CA GLU A 583 18.69 25.23 43.37
C GLU A 583 18.19 25.91 42.07
N ARG A 584 16.94 26.37 42.03
CA ARG A 584 16.33 27.12 40.91
C ARG A 584 17.24 28.17 40.26
N ALA A 585 18.01 28.92 41.07
CA ALA A 585 18.91 29.94 40.56
C ALA A 585 20.00 29.39 39.60
N ARG A 586 20.50 28.17 39.83
CA ARG A 586 21.48 27.52 38.94
C ARG A 586 20.81 27.03 37.66
N LEU A 587 19.61 26.47 37.77
CA LEU A 587 18.85 25.85 36.67
C LEU A 587 18.67 26.77 35.46
N TRP A 588 18.46 28.07 35.67
CA TRP A 588 18.25 29.02 34.56
C TRP A 588 19.37 29.01 33.53
N SER A 589 20.62 28.85 33.97
CA SER A 589 21.78 28.84 33.07
C SER A 589 21.89 27.56 32.23
N PHE A 590 21.31 26.45 32.69
CA PHE A 590 21.34 25.16 32.02
C PHE A 590 20.12 24.91 31.12
N LEU A 591 18.99 25.54 31.39
CA LEU A 591 17.82 25.44 30.53
C LEU A 591 18.12 25.99 29.12
N PRO A 592 17.69 25.28 28.05
CA PRO A 592 17.80 25.77 26.68
C PRO A 592 17.15 27.14 26.50
N ALA A 593 17.81 28.04 25.78
CA ALA A 593 17.35 29.41 25.61
C ALA A 593 15.93 29.51 25.02
N SER A 594 15.57 28.59 24.12
CA SER A 594 14.23 28.52 23.51
C SER A 594 13.09 28.20 24.50
N GLN A 595 13.40 27.56 25.62
CA GLN A 595 12.42 27.07 26.60
C GLN A 595 12.46 27.88 27.90
N ARG A 596 13.62 28.48 28.23
CA ARG A 596 13.87 29.23 29.46
C ARG A 596 12.80 30.30 29.73
N ASP A 597 12.39 31.03 28.71
CA ASP A 597 11.40 32.11 28.86
C ASP A 597 10.02 31.58 29.28
N SER A 598 9.63 30.40 28.79
CA SER A 598 8.37 29.74 29.18
C SER A 598 8.40 29.30 30.64
N TYR A 599 9.49 28.67 31.08
CA TYR A 599 9.70 28.30 32.48
C TYR A 599 9.76 29.52 33.40
N LEU A 600 10.48 30.58 33.01
CA LEU A 600 10.56 31.84 33.77
C LEU A 600 9.19 32.50 33.88
N LYS A 601 8.40 32.52 32.81
CA LYS A 601 7.05 33.06 32.82
C LYS A 601 6.10 32.25 33.71
N ALA A 602 6.12 30.92 33.59
CA ALA A 602 5.31 30.04 34.43
C ALA A 602 5.69 30.19 35.92
N THR A 603 6.99 30.18 36.23
CA THR A 603 7.50 30.35 37.59
C THR A 603 7.22 31.76 38.15
N ALA A 604 7.32 32.81 37.33
CA ALA A 604 6.96 34.17 37.74
C ALA A 604 5.47 34.28 38.09
N ASN A 605 4.60 33.59 37.34
CA ASN A 605 3.17 33.55 37.65
C ASN A 605 2.89 32.75 38.92
N GLY A 606 3.48 31.56 39.06
CA GLY A 606 3.37 30.75 40.27
C GLY A 606 3.84 31.49 41.52
N TRP A 607 4.98 32.17 41.42
CA TRP A 607 5.53 33.00 42.50
C TRP A 607 4.55 34.10 42.91
N LEU A 608 3.93 34.78 41.93
CA LEU A 608 2.92 35.81 42.18
C LEU A 608 1.65 35.23 42.82
N GLU A 609 1.19 34.05 42.40
CA GLU A 609 0.03 33.36 42.99
C GLU A 609 0.27 32.91 44.44
N VAL A 610 1.49 32.48 44.77
CA VAL A 610 1.88 32.16 46.15
C VAL A 610 1.91 33.44 46.98
N ALA A 611 2.45 34.52 46.43
CA ALA A 611 2.56 35.80 47.14
C ALA A 611 1.20 36.45 47.43
N THR A 612 0.20 36.36 46.53
CA THR A 612 -1.15 36.91 46.78
C THR A 612 -1.90 36.16 47.89
N LYS A 613 -1.61 34.87 48.09
CA LYS A 613 -2.20 34.06 49.18
C LYS A 613 -1.64 34.39 50.56
N GLY A 614 -0.76 35.39 50.68
CA GLY A 614 -0.20 35.84 51.96
C GLY A 614 0.91 34.92 52.52
N ALA A 615 1.43 34.01 51.71
CA ALA A 615 2.61 33.22 52.06
C ALA A 615 3.88 34.09 51.95
N VAL A 616 4.90 33.80 52.77
CA VAL A 616 6.20 34.47 52.69
C VAL A 616 6.88 34.06 51.39
N ALA A 617 6.74 34.87 50.35
CA ALA A 617 7.39 34.63 49.08
C ALA A 617 8.91 34.74 49.25
N THR A 618 9.63 33.72 48.80
CA THR A 618 11.10 33.72 48.82
C THR A 618 11.63 34.84 47.91
N ILE A 619 12.69 35.51 48.34
CA ILE A 619 13.33 36.56 47.52
C ILE A 619 13.82 35.90 46.22
N PRO A 620 13.33 36.33 45.05
CA PRO A 620 13.75 35.75 43.78
C PRO A 620 15.17 36.20 43.43
N GLU A 621 15.92 35.29 42.84
CA GLU A 621 17.17 35.58 42.17
C GLU A 621 16.97 36.53 40.97
N ALA A 622 18.03 37.23 40.55
CA ALA A 622 17.96 38.30 39.55
C ALA A 622 17.23 37.91 38.25
N THR A 623 17.43 36.68 37.75
CA THR A 623 16.78 36.20 36.52
C THR A 623 15.26 36.07 36.68
N LEU A 624 14.80 35.47 37.79
CA LEU A 624 13.37 35.34 38.07
C LEU A 624 12.75 36.68 38.43
N GLU A 625 13.46 37.52 39.19
CA GLU A 625 13.04 38.88 39.50
C GLU A 625 12.76 39.67 38.20
N HIS A 626 13.69 39.62 37.24
CA HIS A 626 13.50 40.30 35.96
C HIS A 626 12.25 39.81 35.22
N ALA A 627 12.00 38.50 35.22
CA ALA A 627 10.79 37.92 34.61
C ALA A 627 9.50 38.35 35.33
N ILE A 628 9.49 38.38 36.67
CA ILE A 628 8.37 38.88 37.47
C ILE A 628 8.12 40.37 37.15
N MET A 629 9.18 41.17 37.08
CA MET A 629 9.10 42.60 36.80
C MET A 629 8.58 42.89 35.39
N ALA A 630 8.93 42.07 34.41
CA ALA A 630 8.44 42.15 33.04
C ALA A 630 7.02 41.60 32.87
N SER A 631 6.51 40.82 33.83
CA SER A 631 5.20 40.19 33.74
C SER A 631 4.05 41.20 33.79
N SER A 632 3.11 41.06 32.85
CA SER A 632 1.84 41.80 32.89
C SER A 632 0.98 41.44 34.11
N ASN A 633 1.15 40.23 34.66
CA ASN A 633 0.39 39.77 35.81
C ASN A 633 0.80 40.52 37.09
N LEU A 634 2.07 40.92 37.23
CA LEU A 634 2.51 41.76 38.34
C LEU A 634 1.72 43.07 38.35
N ARG A 635 1.62 43.75 37.20
CA ARG A 635 0.84 45.00 37.08
C ARG A 635 -0.63 44.76 37.43
N SER A 636 -1.22 43.70 36.87
CA SER A 636 -2.61 43.34 37.15
C SER A 636 -2.87 43.12 38.65
N ILE A 637 -1.99 42.38 39.34
CA ILE A 637 -2.11 42.10 40.77
C ILE A 637 -1.95 43.37 41.61
N LEU A 638 -0.98 44.22 41.27
CA LEU A 638 -0.75 45.47 41.97
C LEU A 638 -1.95 46.45 41.84
N ASP A 639 -2.58 46.50 40.66
CA ASP A 639 -3.71 47.38 40.36
C ASP A 639 -5.08 46.79 40.81
N LYS A 640 -5.20 45.46 40.98
CA LYS A 640 -6.45 44.78 41.37
C LYS A 640 -6.89 45.14 42.79
N SER A 641 -8.00 45.87 42.92
CA SER A 641 -8.54 46.31 44.21
C SER A 641 -8.96 45.18 45.18
N SER A 642 -9.14 43.95 44.68
CA SER A 642 -9.55 42.78 45.48
C SER A 642 -8.44 42.21 46.37
N GLU A 643 -7.17 42.44 46.04
CA GLU A 643 -6.04 41.90 46.80
C GLU A 643 -5.74 42.75 48.05
N ALA A 644 -5.36 42.14 49.17
CA ALA A 644 -5.03 42.88 50.38
C ALA A 644 -3.81 43.80 50.17
N VAL A 645 -3.86 45.03 50.71
CA VAL A 645 -2.78 46.02 50.55
C VAL A 645 -1.45 45.50 51.08
N GLY A 646 -1.45 44.85 52.26
CA GLY A 646 -0.27 44.18 52.81
C GLY A 646 0.36 43.12 51.89
N ALA A 647 -0.44 42.34 51.14
CA ALA A 647 0.08 41.36 50.19
C ALA A 647 0.79 42.03 49.00
N ARG A 648 0.22 43.14 48.49
CA ARG A 648 0.85 43.93 47.42
C ARG A 648 2.15 44.59 47.88
N LEU A 649 2.18 45.10 49.11
CA LEU A 649 3.39 45.65 49.74
C LEU A 649 4.45 44.56 49.94
N ALA A 650 4.06 43.35 50.36
CA ALA A 650 4.98 42.22 50.52
C ALA A 650 5.59 41.80 49.17
N ILE A 651 4.80 41.77 48.09
CA ILE A 651 5.28 41.52 46.72
C ILE A 651 6.35 42.53 46.32
N VAL A 652 6.08 43.83 46.47
CA VAL A 652 7.06 44.89 46.15
C VAL A 652 8.29 44.78 47.05
N GLY A 653 8.09 44.51 48.33
CA GLY A 653 9.17 44.34 49.30
C GLY A 653 10.13 43.21 48.93
N ALA A 654 9.60 42.10 48.44
CA ALA A 654 10.36 40.93 48.00
C ALA A 654 11.08 41.11 46.65
N LEU A 655 10.94 42.25 45.96
CA LEU A 655 11.59 42.56 44.69
C LEU A 655 12.67 43.65 44.89
N PRO A 656 13.95 43.29 45.15
CA PRO A 656 15.06 44.23 45.38
C PRO A 656 15.24 45.31 44.31
N SER A 657 14.97 44.99 43.05
CA SER A 657 15.16 45.85 41.89
C SER A 657 13.91 46.66 41.50
N PHE A 658 12.85 46.63 42.32
CA PHE A 658 11.63 47.40 42.04
C PHE A 658 11.93 48.91 42.02
N PRO A 659 11.67 49.64 40.92
CA PRO A 659 12.08 51.04 40.80
C PRO A 659 11.11 51.98 41.51
N GLU A 660 11.64 53.05 42.11
CA GLU A 660 10.88 54.06 42.85
C GLU A 660 9.77 54.71 42.00
N GLU A 661 10.02 55.01 40.71
CA GLU A 661 9.00 55.57 39.80
C GLU A 661 7.77 54.68 39.65
N ARG A 662 8.00 53.37 39.47
CA ARG A 662 6.91 52.40 39.32
C ARG A 662 6.16 52.24 40.63
N PHE A 663 6.86 52.38 41.76
CA PHE A 663 6.26 52.36 43.08
C PHE A 663 5.37 53.57 43.31
N ILE A 664 5.82 54.78 42.97
CA ILE A 664 5.01 56.01 43.06
C ILE A 664 3.76 55.90 42.17
N THR A 665 3.90 55.38 40.95
CA THR A 665 2.76 55.18 40.04
C THR A 665 1.74 54.19 40.59
N TRP A 666 2.21 53.10 41.23
CA TRP A 666 1.32 52.17 41.91
C TRP A 666 0.67 52.81 43.15
N LEU A 667 1.45 53.53 43.94
CA LEU A 667 1.01 54.22 45.14
C LEU A 667 -0.06 55.27 44.83
N SER A 668 0.06 56.02 43.72
CA SER A 668 -0.97 56.96 43.27
C SER A 668 -2.29 56.25 42.99
N ASN A 669 -2.25 55.09 42.33
CA ASN A 669 -3.44 54.28 42.04
C ASN A 669 -4.04 53.70 43.34
N LEU A 670 -3.20 53.25 44.28
CA LEU A 670 -3.64 52.75 45.57
C LEU A 670 -4.36 53.83 46.38
N LEU A 671 -3.75 55.02 46.50
CA LEU A 671 -4.31 56.11 47.29
C LEU A 671 -5.58 56.71 46.68
N THR A 672 -5.71 56.70 45.35
CA THR A 672 -6.94 57.13 44.67
C THR A 672 -8.07 56.11 44.78
N SER A 673 -7.76 54.81 44.77
CA SER A 673 -8.76 53.73 44.84
C SER A 673 -9.20 53.40 46.26
N THR A 674 -8.35 53.62 47.26
CA THR A 674 -8.63 53.27 48.67
C THR A 674 -8.92 54.51 49.50
N ARG A 675 -10.11 54.53 50.13
CA ARG A 675 -10.57 55.66 50.96
C ARG A 675 -9.67 55.92 52.18
N SER A 676 -9.17 54.86 52.83
CA SER A 676 -8.27 54.93 53.98
C SER A 676 -7.46 53.64 54.14
N LEU A 677 -6.18 53.74 54.47
CA LEU A 677 -5.32 52.61 54.84
C LEU A 677 -5.50 52.25 56.32
N SER A 678 -5.33 50.97 56.66
CA SER A 678 -5.22 50.57 58.06
C SER A 678 -3.90 51.08 58.65
N ASN A 679 -3.81 51.19 59.98
CA ASN A 679 -2.55 51.56 60.64
C ASN A 679 -1.41 50.58 60.27
N VAL A 680 -1.73 49.28 60.18
CA VAL A 680 -0.75 48.24 59.83
C VAL A 680 -0.25 48.41 58.40
N ASP A 681 -1.15 48.62 57.43
CA ASP A 681 -0.75 48.84 56.03
C ASP A 681 0.05 50.14 55.87
N SER A 682 -0.32 51.19 56.61
CA SER A 682 0.38 52.48 56.65
C SER A 682 1.80 52.32 57.19
N GLU A 683 1.99 51.60 58.30
CA GLU A 683 3.32 51.31 58.85
C GLU A 683 4.16 50.42 57.93
N GLN A 684 3.57 49.39 57.31
CA GLN A 684 4.26 48.53 56.34
C GLN A 684 4.71 49.33 55.11
N LEU A 685 3.85 50.21 54.60
CA LEU A 685 4.16 51.13 53.51
C LEU A 685 5.34 52.06 53.88
N GLY A 686 5.28 52.68 55.06
CA GLY A 686 6.36 53.54 55.55
C GLY A 686 7.67 52.79 55.78
N THR A 687 7.61 51.58 56.34
CA THR A 687 8.78 50.71 56.55
C THR A 687 9.45 50.38 55.21
N LEU A 688 8.67 50.02 54.20
CA LEU A 688 9.19 49.72 52.87
C LEU A 688 9.90 50.94 52.26
N VAL A 689 9.22 52.10 52.24
CA VAL A 689 9.79 53.35 51.71
C VAL A 689 11.08 53.75 52.44
N ALA A 690 11.08 53.68 53.77
CA ALA A 690 12.25 53.98 54.60
C ALA A 690 13.41 53.02 54.32
N SER A 691 13.14 51.71 54.28
CA SER A 691 14.17 50.68 54.04
C SER A 691 14.84 50.81 52.68
N ARG A 692 14.10 51.25 51.65
CA ARG A 692 14.61 51.48 50.28
C ARG A 692 15.18 52.88 50.07
N ARG A 693 15.07 53.77 51.06
CA ARG A 693 15.45 55.20 50.98
C ARG A 693 14.80 55.94 49.81
N TRP A 694 13.54 55.60 49.50
CA TRP A 694 12.77 56.23 48.42
C TRP A 694 12.27 57.62 48.83
N LYS A 695 13.10 58.64 48.57
CA LYS A 695 12.85 60.04 48.97
C LYS A 695 11.62 60.62 48.28
N ARG A 696 11.45 60.40 46.98
CA ARG A 696 10.32 60.94 46.21
C ARG A 696 9.01 60.27 46.62
N ALA A 697 9.05 58.98 46.96
CA ALA A 697 7.88 58.30 47.51
C ALA A 697 7.48 58.85 48.88
N ALA A 698 8.44 59.16 49.75
CA ALA A 698 8.17 59.83 51.03
C ALA A 698 7.57 61.22 50.84
N GLU A 699 8.12 62.03 49.94
CA GLU A 699 7.59 63.35 49.56
C GLU A 699 6.15 63.23 49.05
N TYR A 700 5.89 62.28 48.14
CA TYR A 700 4.55 62.00 47.60
C TYR A 700 3.52 61.63 48.68
N LEU A 701 3.91 60.79 49.66
CA LEU A 701 3.06 60.48 50.81
C LEU A 701 2.75 61.72 51.66
N SER A 702 3.74 62.61 51.82
CA SER A 702 3.60 63.82 52.62
C SER A 702 2.64 64.83 51.98
N GLU A 703 2.66 64.95 50.65
CA GLU A 703 1.71 65.78 49.88
C GLU A 703 0.28 65.26 50.02
N HIS A 704 0.07 63.94 49.94
CA HIS A 704 -1.26 63.33 50.11
C HIS A 704 -1.78 63.48 51.53
N HIS A 705 -0.88 63.41 52.53
CA HIS A 705 -1.23 63.70 53.91
C HIS A 705 -1.67 65.16 54.10
N ALA A 706 -0.94 66.11 53.50
CA ALA A 706 -1.33 67.53 53.47
C ALA A 706 -2.72 67.73 52.82
N ALA A 707 -3.06 66.91 51.81
CA ALA A 707 -4.37 66.83 51.17
C ALA A 707 -5.45 66.07 51.98
N ARG A 708 -5.28 65.93 53.30
CA ARG A 708 -6.22 65.34 54.29
C ARG A 708 -6.26 63.80 54.39
N ARG A 709 -5.24 63.08 53.93
CA ARG A 709 -5.07 61.63 54.20
C ARG A 709 -4.34 61.37 55.52
N THR A 710 -5.05 61.54 56.64
CA THR A 710 -4.47 61.42 57.99
C THR A 710 -4.06 59.99 58.36
N ASP A 711 -4.63 59.00 57.68
CA ASP A 711 -4.31 57.57 57.76
C ASP A 711 -2.87 57.21 57.36
N LEU A 712 -2.17 58.12 56.64
CA LEU A 712 -0.77 57.94 56.23
C LEU A 712 0.25 58.31 57.32
N MET A 713 -0.20 58.92 58.43
CA MET A 713 0.69 59.41 59.49
C MET A 713 1.57 58.30 60.12
N PRO A 714 1.07 57.09 60.42
CA PRO A 714 1.91 56.01 60.95
C PRO A 714 3.11 55.69 60.04
N GLY A 715 2.89 55.54 58.73
CA GLY A 715 3.96 55.30 57.77
C GLY A 715 4.89 56.49 57.56
N LEU A 716 4.35 57.72 57.52
CA LEU A 716 5.15 58.93 57.32
C LEU A 716 6.15 59.19 58.45
N ARG A 717 5.80 58.81 59.70
CA ARG A 717 6.74 58.89 60.83
C ARG A 717 7.98 58.01 60.63
N LEU A 718 7.81 56.83 60.02
CA LEU A 718 8.92 55.95 59.69
C LEU A 718 9.78 56.50 58.54
N CYS A 719 9.20 57.34 57.69
CA CYS A 719 9.89 58.01 56.58
C CYS A 719 10.49 59.37 56.96
N ALA A 720 10.47 59.77 58.23
CA ALA A 720 10.85 61.12 58.67
C ALA A 720 12.25 61.53 58.16
N ASP A 721 13.23 60.63 58.22
CA ASP A 721 14.61 60.93 57.81
C ASP A 721 14.76 61.18 56.30
N LEU A 722 13.78 60.79 55.49
CA LEU A 722 13.76 61.06 54.04
C LEU A 722 13.15 62.42 53.70
N LEU A 723 12.45 63.06 54.65
CA LEU A 723 11.73 64.30 54.44
C LEU A 723 12.54 65.52 54.89
N SER A 724 12.30 66.65 54.21
CA SER A 724 12.91 67.92 54.62
C SER A 724 12.46 68.30 56.04
N PHE A 725 13.32 69.05 56.74
CA PHE A 725 12.99 69.60 58.07
C PHE A 725 11.65 70.36 58.06
N TYR A 726 11.42 71.19 57.04
CA TYR A 726 10.21 71.98 56.89
C TYR A 726 8.96 71.14 56.68
N THR A 727 9.04 70.12 55.82
CA THR A 727 7.92 69.19 55.56
C THR A 727 7.53 68.45 56.84
N ARG A 728 8.54 67.98 57.61
CA ARG A 728 8.31 67.28 58.87
C ARG A 728 7.61 68.15 59.92
N TRP A 729 8.04 69.41 60.03
CA TRP A 729 7.48 70.38 60.97
C TRP A 729 6.06 70.79 60.57
N MET A 730 5.87 71.23 59.32
CA MET A 730 4.59 71.72 58.81
C MET A 730 3.48 70.68 58.93
N LEU A 731 3.80 69.40 58.68
CA LEU A 731 2.84 68.30 58.69
C LEU A 731 2.77 67.57 60.05
N GLY A 732 3.52 68.00 61.06
CA GLY A 732 3.51 67.38 62.39
C GLY A 732 4.02 65.92 62.42
N ILE A 733 4.85 65.54 61.44
CA ILE A 733 5.42 64.19 61.32
C ILE A 733 6.45 63.95 62.43
N SER A 734 7.29 64.95 62.70
CA SER A 734 8.19 64.99 63.86
C SER A 734 8.07 66.35 64.54
N LYS A 735 8.20 66.41 65.86
CA LYS A 735 8.22 67.68 66.61
C LYS A 735 9.64 68.25 66.63
N PRO A 736 9.93 69.37 65.94
CA PRO A 736 11.22 70.02 66.05
C PRO A 736 11.39 70.64 67.43
N SER A 737 12.61 70.65 67.94
CA SER A 737 12.97 71.40 69.13
C SER A 737 12.92 72.91 68.88
N ASN A 738 12.71 73.69 69.94
CA ASN A 738 12.72 75.15 69.87
C ASN A 738 14.02 75.69 69.22
N ALA A 739 15.18 75.10 69.54
CA ALA A 739 16.46 75.49 68.96
C ALA A 739 16.53 75.28 67.44
N GLU A 740 16.01 74.16 66.92
CA GLU A 740 15.98 73.87 65.49
C GLU A 740 15.06 74.83 64.74
N LYS A 741 13.91 75.19 65.32
CA LYS A 741 12.96 76.16 64.75
C LYS A 741 13.60 77.53 64.56
N TRP A 742 14.31 78.02 65.58
CA TRP A 742 15.02 79.30 65.53
C TRP A 742 16.18 79.30 64.56
N LYS A 743 16.94 78.20 64.50
CA LYS A 743 18.02 78.04 63.51
C LYS A 743 17.47 78.06 62.07
N ALA A 744 16.38 77.36 61.82
CA ALA A 744 15.71 77.36 60.51
C ALA A 744 15.19 78.75 60.13
N PHE A 745 14.62 79.50 61.08
CA PHE A 745 14.22 80.89 60.87
C PHE A 745 15.41 81.79 60.52
N GLU A 746 16.53 81.63 61.22
CA GLU A 746 17.77 82.34 60.93
C GLU A 746 18.30 82.06 59.52
N GLU A 747 18.32 80.80 59.11
CA GLU A 747 18.72 80.39 57.75
C GLU A 747 17.82 81.02 56.68
N GLU A 748 16.50 81.09 56.92
CA GLU A 748 15.55 81.66 55.95
C GLU A 748 15.69 83.18 55.81
N VAL A 749 15.86 83.91 56.91
CA VAL A 749 16.05 85.37 56.83
C VAL A 749 17.38 85.73 56.18
N LEU A 750 18.39 84.85 56.29
CA LEU A 750 19.66 85.00 55.61
C LEU A 750 19.53 84.85 54.09
N GLU A 751 18.70 83.92 53.64
CA GLU A 751 18.41 83.73 52.22
C GLU A 751 17.62 84.92 51.64
N LEU A 752 16.59 85.39 52.36
CA LEU A 752 15.71 86.48 51.90
C LEU A 752 16.35 87.88 52.03
N TYR A 753 17.22 88.08 53.02
CA TYR A 753 17.86 89.37 53.31
C TYR A 753 19.37 89.21 53.52
N PRO A 754 20.14 88.91 52.45
CA PRO A 754 21.56 88.55 52.56
C PRO A 754 22.46 89.68 53.08
N SER A 755 22.06 90.96 52.90
CA SER A 755 22.82 92.12 53.38
C SER A 755 22.63 92.42 54.88
N GLY A 756 21.70 91.73 55.55
CA GLY A 756 21.43 91.89 56.98
C GLY A 756 20.05 92.51 57.30
N PRO A 757 19.73 92.67 58.59
CA PRO A 757 18.40 93.05 59.08
C PRO A 757 17.92 94.47 58.73
N ASP A 758 18.82 95.36 58.28
CA ASP A 758 18.52 96.70 57.79
C ASP A 758 18.20 96.77 56.29
N ASN A 759 18.26 95.64 55.58
CA ASN A 759 17.88 95.56 54.17
C ASN A 759 16.43 96.05 53.97
N GLY A 760 16.23 96.99 53.03
CA GLY A 760 14.91 97.55 52.74
C GLY A 760 14.21 98.18 53.95
N GLU A 761 14.99 98.70 54.92
CA GLU A 761 14.51 99.26 56.18
C GLU A 761 13.66 98.27 57.02
N LEU A 762 13.85 96.96 56.81
CA LEU A 762 13.06 95.90 57.43
C LEU A 762 12.97 96.03 58.95
N TRP A 763 14.11 96.22 59.62
CA TRP A 763 14.17 96.33 61.09
C TRP A 763 13.33 97.49 61.64
N SER A 764 13.42 98.67 61.01
CA SER A 764 12.65 99.85 61.41
C SER A 764 11.17 99.71 61.06
N ARG A 765 10.85 99.13 59.90
CA ARG A 765 9.47 98.86 59.47
C ARG A 765 8.77 97.87 60.39
N ALA A 766 9.51 96.93 60.98
CA ALA A 766 9.02 96.00 62.00
C ALA A 766 8.87 96.63 63.41
N GLY A 767 9.21 97.90 63.59
CA GLY A 767 9.12 98.63 64.87
C GLY A 767 10.37 98.54 65.76
N GLY A 768 11.50 98.11 65.21
CA GLY A 768 12.83 98.20 65.83
C GLY A 768 13.50 99.55 65.58
N LYS A 769 14.62 99.83 66.26
CA LYS A 769 15.49 100.95 65.90
C LYS A 769 16.76 100.42 65.28
N ASN A 770 17.25 101.04 64.20
CA ASN A 770 18.52 100.61 63.57
C ASN A 770 19.73 100.73 64.53
N SER A 771 19.62 101.53 65.60
CA SER A 771 20.60 101.56 66.70
C SER A 771 20.72 100.25 67.46
N ASP A 772 19.71 99.40 67.40
CA ASP A 772 19.64 98.10 68.10
C ASP A 772 20.35 96.99 67.30
N LEU A 773 20.79 97.30 66.07
CA LEU A 773 21.50 96.37 65.18
C LEU A 773 23.02 96.48 65.36
N PRO A 774 23.77 95.36 65.20
CA PRO A 774 25.22 95.40 65.16
C PRO A 774 25.74 96.26 63.99
N GLY A 775 26.85 96.98 64.23
CA GLY A 775 27.45 97.90 63.26
C GLY A 775 27.81 97.24 61.92
N GLY A 776 27.77 98.03 60.84
CA GLY A 776 27.89 97.57 59.45
C GLY A 776 29.23 96.93 59.02
N ALA A 777 30.19 96.76 59.94
CA ALA A 777 31.44 96.06 59.68
C ALA A 777 31.32 94.52 59.76
N GLN A 778 30.18 94.00 60.26
CA GLN A 778 29.91 92.57 60.33
C GLN A 778 29.22 92.05 59.05
N THR A 779 29.37 90.76 58.77
CA THR A 779 28.65 90.10 57.66
C THR A 779 27.16 90.02 57.96
N GLY A 780 26.31 89.97 56.93
CA GLY A 780 24.86 89.81 57.08
C GLY A 780 24.46 88.63 57.98
N ALA A 781 25.20 87.52 57.90
CA ALA A 781 25.09 86.36 58.78
C ALA A 781 25.26 86.67 60.26
N SER A 782 26.39 87.27 60.65
CA SER A 782 26.65 87.61 62.06
C SER A 782 25.67 88.66 62.59
N ARG A 783 25.24 89.59 61.71
CA ARG A 783 24.24 90.61 62.06
C ARG A 783 22.88 89.99 62.33
N TRP A 784 22.42 89.08 61.47
CA TRP A 784 21.17 88.33 61.68
C TRP A 784 21.21 87.43 62.92
N HIS A 785 22.32 86.71 63.14
CA HIS A 785 22.49 85.86 64.32
C HIS A 785 22.32 86.65 65.63
N THR A 786 23.00 87.79 65.73
CA THR A 786 22.96 88.66 66.91
C THR A 786 21.58 89.30 67.06
N ALA A 787 21.00 89.78 65.96
CA ALA A 787 19.70 90.42 65.93
C ALA A 787 18.57 89.44 66.32
N LEU A 788 18.55 88.23 65.77
CA LEU A 788 17.58 87.19 66.14
C LEU A 788 17.79 86.65 67.55
N SER A 789 19.04 86.57 68.03
CA SER A 789 19.32 86.23 69.43
C SER A 789 18.72 87.26 70.40
N ALA A 790 18.82 88.56 70.08
CA ALA A 790 18.19 89.62 70.85
C ALA A 790 16.66 89.54 70.79
N VAL A 791 16.08 89.28 69.62
CA VAL A 791 14.62 89.08 69.45
C VAL A 791 14.12 87.87 70.22
N ARG A 792 14.85 86.75 70.19
CA ARG A 792 14.54 85.52 70.94
C ARG A 792 14.52 85.75 72.46
N LEU A 793 15.34 86.68 72.96
CA LEU A 793 15.38 87.08 74.38
C LEU A 793 14.37 88.19 74.74
N GLY A 794 13.45 88.54 73.83
CA GLY A 794 12.40 89.54 74.07
C GLY A 794 12.73 90.97 73.65
N GLY A 795 13.78 91.18 72.85
CA GLY A 795 14.14 92.47 72.25
C GLY A 795 13.10 93.00 71.24
N ARG A 796 13.24 94.28 70.84
CA ARG A 796 12.43 94.91 69.79
C ARG A 796 13.21 94.96 68.46
N PRO A 797 12.56 94.73 67.31
CA PRO A 797 11.15 94.41 67.12
C PRO A 797 10.83 92.99 67.60
N SER A 798 9.60 92.74 68.04
CA SER A 798 9.21 91.38 68.44
C SER A 798 9.26 90.44 67.22
N ALA A 799 9.51 89.14 67.43
CA ALA A 799 9.51 88.14 66.35
C ALA A 799 8.22 88.19 65.52
N ARG A 800 7.07 88.43 66.17
CA ARG A 800 5.78 88.60 65.52
C ARG A 800 5.75 89.80 64.56
N ASN A 801 6.24 90.97 65.00
CA ASN A 801 6.24 92.16 64.15
C ASN A 801 7.25 92.04 63.01
N LEU A 802 8.41 91.43 63.30
CA LEU A 802 9.44 91.15 62.30
C LEU A 802 8.91 90.23 61.21
N LEU A 803 8.31 89.09 61.58
CA LEU A 803 7.69 88.16 60.64
C LEU A 803 6.50 88.77 59.89
N ALA A 804 5.72 89.66 60.52
CA ALA A 804 4.62 90.34 59.84
C ALA A 804 5.09 91.21 58.67
N VAL A 805 6.20 91.94 58.84
CA VAL A 805 6.80 92.74 57.76
C VAL A 805 7.49 91.85 56.73
N MET A 806 8.20 90.79 57.15
CA MET A 806 8.81 89.82 56.22
C MET A 806 7.75 89.12 55.35
N CYS A 807 6.59 88.77 55.90
CA CYS A 807 5.46 88.23 55.15
C CYS A 807 4.82 89.26 54.20
N GLN A 808 4.97 90.56 54.44
CA GLN A 808 4.53 91.59 53.47
C GLN A 808 5.52 91.74 52.32
N ASP A 809 6.83 91.67 52.61
CA ASP A 809 7.88 91.72 51.59
C ASP A 809 7.89 90.46 50.72
N PHE A 810 7.61 89.30 51.32
CA PHE A 810 7.59 88.01 50.67
C PHE A 810 6.25 87.29 50.89
N PRO A 811 5.14 87.78 50.29
CA PRO A 811 3.79 87.28 50.56
C PRO A 811 3.57 85.82 50.16
N SER A 812 4.37 85.30 49.23
CA SER A 812 4.30 83.91 48.78
C SER A 812 5.16 82.94 49.60
N ASN A 813 6.03 83.41 50.50
CA ASN A 813 6.94 82.53 51.25
C ASN A 813 6.17 81.73 52.34
N GLU A 814 6.15 80.40 52.19
CA GLU A 814 5.44 79.49 53.11
C GLU A 814 6.17 79.26 54.43
N LYS A 815 7.50 79.33 54.45
CA LYS A 815 8.32 79.14 55.65
C LYS A 815 8.12 80.32 56.61
N LEU A 816 8.10 81.55 56.10
CA LEU A 816 7.77 82.74 56.90
C LEU A 816 6.39 82.66 57.55
N ARG A 817 5.38 82.17 56.81
CA ARG A 817 4.03 81.94 57.34
C ARG A 817 4.02 80.85 58.41
N LEU A 818 4.78 79.77 58.22
CA LEU A 818 4.95 78.70 59.21
C LEU A 818 5.53 79.28 60.52
N TYR A 819 6.63 80.03 60.45
CA TYR A 819 7.22 80.67 61.63
C TYR A 819 6.25 81.66 62.32
N ALA A 820 5.52 82.46 61.53
CA ALA A 820 4.56 83.44 62.05
C ALA A 820 3.38 82.79 62.80
N SER A 821 3.08 81.54 62.48
CA SER A 821 2.04 80.73 63.12
C SER A 821 2.55 79.87 64.29
N ASP A 822 3.86 79.73 64.47
CA ASP A 822 4.46 78.85 65.49
C ASP A 822 4.77 79.58 66.81
N TRP A 823 4.16 79.10 67.90
CA TRP A 823 4.26 79.73 69.21
C TRP A 823 5.67 79.71 69.81
N ASP A 824 6.53 78.78 69.42
CA ASP A 824 7.93 78.75 69.88
C ASP A 824 8.77 79.91 69.32
N ILE A 825 8.31 80.54 68.22
CA ILE A 825 8.95 81.69 67.59
C ILE A 825 8.26 83.00 67.96
N VAL A 826 6.93 83.10 67.82
CA VAL A 826 6.23 84.38 68.02
C VAL A 826 5.83 84.70 69.46
N GLY A 827 5.94 83.72 70.38
CA GLY A 827 5.57 83.86 71.79
C GLY A 827 4.05 83.86 72.05
N TRP A 828 3.67 83.53 73.29
CA TRP A 828 2.27 83.57 73.76
C TRP A 828 1.75 85.02 73.78
N ARG A 829 0.44 85.19 73.51
CA ARG A 829 -0.23 86.48 73.64
C ARG A 829 -0.24 86.96 75.08
#